data_AF-A0A3E2U2T2-F1
#
_entry.id   AF-A0A3E2U2T2-F1
#
_cell.length_a   1.000
_cell.length_b   1.000
_cell.length_c   1.000
_cell.angle_alpha   90.00
_cell.angle_beta   90.00
_cell.angle_gamma   90.00
#
_symmetry.space_group_name_H-M   'P 1'
#
loop_
_entity.id
_entity.type
_entity.pdbx_description
1 polymer ?
#
loop_
_entity_poly.entity_id
_entity_poly.type
_entity_poly.pdbx_seq_one_letter_code
_entity_poly.pdbx_strand_id
1 'polypeptide(L)'
;MPARNISEYPQLLNAIHSAEKIVYLCGAGASMSLGSHRLSWTNWIAEGRKYLTIPEQNELNLKIGSWTAEELIDAATFLLGKLKSSGAYQTFMNQTIGALHPVNTEFKEALCKVWRAGDLIATTNYDTQIEETLNAKGVSYECPAEILSIIRSTAENKVIHLHGMYDERDGIDNIIADYIQYQTILRNSGAQFIQNLIGTNPIIIVGCGGTMEDPNLSGFMSFAYEKLGTSDIPYFYLMKSGDTIPNLPMNAIPVFYGDDYEDLPLFLSEIAMTRLQKRAGLQSVIAVNPYLERRTAISAFGRMHFSNSFNPFVGRTVELNDLSSFLQDKEKFLWRTILGEGGIGKSRLILEWMKTMPSSWFGFFAYKKPEKAHLFVPFADTVVAFDYVLGQEQQCADTIAAFIEAFSDSPYKLRIVLLERHQRASEYDWLIELKRKMPNEARLEFEAGTYSKPVLTIGPLDEKDEASYIENYLEAYLPLLGTSAFIDECKADKANKAKIIQSKFRNSMSAPCLRPLFLSVFIEVWLSKEGRTNLTSTEELLSEYLNKEKKRWKLILGDDILVDSYLRVLSVACIVGIFNITDVQGTNYLAEDCNRLISFFDARSGRPGADNLFEDLFVSVSEQEDDPAQPTLFELLYQQMDKEPQKAESGGSSKSLDQDEKFSLLAPYVKLSADPQEVYLNMRVRGGVATEEEKQKLIQLQNQRTQKEKMLPDHAWLMEPCFPDVINEYIVDYVVNVRDAERFAKLVKSNSVMGFAKFISLALDDWPESDVFQKIAITPPDEELNDSEYYLGLMSRISAIKDIAAVEDVLLEREPIFQRYELELWRRIAIVLTDRGDIRRLYNSGLKYIRFLKEISEKVTIRDEAVDAIEAYCVGLHNAEAVDEYGAFLKKCGELTQLLADNKRIAVICCQNYGRLMHLRLYKNVNAEIQEEWNAIVEILKQCNYDEDVYKNVLDAVEEYFRTLVQRKKEDKLFELERFMAQVYEENGRCEAAEVAALCLANLYNSGGHRKITPDEYETIKKYLQKFPESMHIRAAFIIASEAIYSPSAEYKRVPDKIINKAKQWSEQYPKKIEFQEAYFGLLFSRLKYAQAQDMRNEQRRVYREMKTVAERANYSEYNESNQLMESVDILHRVFGY
;
A
#
# COMPACT_ATOMS: atom_id res chain seq x y z
N MET A 1 -31.52 -11.48 39.13
CA MET A 1 -30.70 -12.46 38.35
C MET A 1 -29.96 -11.66 37.28
N PRO A 2 -28.91 -12.14 36.60
CA PRO A 2 -28.22 -11.31 35.61
C PRO A 2 -29.16 -10.98 34.42
N ALA A 3 -28.87 -9.88 33.73
CA ALA A 3 -29.56 -9.46 32.50
C ALA A 3 -29.75 -10.63 31.52
N ARG A 4 -30.89 -10.67 30.82
CA ARG A 4 -31.16 -11.72 29.83
C ARG A 4 -30.23 -11.58 28.64
N ASN A 5 -29.82 -12.69 28.04
CA ASN A 5 -28.87 -12.65 26.92
C ASN A 5 -29.61 -12.52 25.57
N ILE A 6 -29.05 -11.75 24.63
CA ILE A 6 -29.66 -11.59 23.29
C ILE A 6 -29.81 -12.92 22.53
N SER A 7 -29.01 -13.94 22.84
CA SER A 7 -29.09 -15.28 22.24
C SER A 7 -30.41 -16.00 22.48
N GLU A 8 -31.19 -15.56 23.47
CA GLU A 8 -32.54 -16.04 23.72
C GLU A 8 -33.56 -15.58 22.66
N TYR A 9 -33.18 -14.64 21.78
CA TYR A 9 -34.05 -14.03 20.77
C TYR A 9 -33.52 -14.21 19.33
N PRO A 10 -33.71 -15.37 18.69
CA PRO A 10 -33.16 -15.68 17.36
C PRO A 10 -33.60 -14.71 16.25
N GLN A 11 -34.84 -14.20 16.30
CA GLN A 11 -35.33 -13.24 15.31
C GLN A 11 -34.66 -11.87 15.44
N LEU A 12 -34.39 -11.43 16.68
CA LEU A 12 -33.63 -10.22 16.96
C LEU A 12 -32.19 -10.37 16.46
N LEU A 13 -31.54 -11.49 16.77
CA LEU A 13 -30.19 -11.79 16.27
C LEU A 13 -30.14 -11.80 14.74
N ASN A 14 -31.12 -12.42 14.08
CA ASN A 14 -31.18 -12.45 12.63
C ASN A 14 -31.30 -11.04 12.04
N ALA A 15 -32.16 -10.18 12.61
CA ALA A 15 -32.28 -8.79 12.18
C ALA A 15 -30.98 -8.00 12.40
N ILE A 16 -30.35 -8.17 13.56
CA ILE A 16 -29.04 -7.56 13.90
C ILE A 16 -27.96 -7.94 12.88
N HIS A 17 -27.93 -9.18 12.39
CA HIS A 17 -26.92 -9.64 11.45
C HIS A 17 -27.21 -9.26 9.99
N SER A 18 -28.47 -9.39 9.56
CA SER A 18 -28.82 -9.36 8.14
C SER A 18 -29.36 -8.02 7.64
N ALA A 19 -29.93 -7.18 8.51
CA ALA A 19 -30.52 -5.92 8.09
C ALA A 19 -29.43 -4.94 7.64
N GLU A 20 -29.69 -4.18 6.57
CA GLU A 20 -28.80 -3.09 6.15
C GLU A 20 -28.82 -1.94 7.16
N LYS A 21 -30.01 -1.59 7.66
CA LYS A 21 -30.26 -0.58 8.68
C LYS A 21 -31.28 -1.07 9.70
N ILE A 22 -31.09 -0.65 10.95
CA ILE A 22 -32.06 -0.80 12.04
C ILE A 22 -32.47 0.59 12.53
N VAL A 23 -33.74 0.75 12.91
CA VAL A 23 -34.24 1.98 13.51
C VAL A 23 -34.43 1.76 15.00
N TYR A 24 -33.77 2.57 15.82
CA TYR A 24 -34.02 2.63 17.26
C TYR A 24 -35.03 3.73 17.53
N LEU A 25 -36.24 3.35 17.92
CA LEU A 25 -37.32 4.27 18.26
C LEU A 25 -37.32 4.52 19.78
N CYS A 26 -36.82 5.68 20.19
CA CYS A 26 -36.66 6.07 21.58
C CYS A 26 -37.85 6.89 22.09
N GLY A 27 -38.50 6.39 23.14
CA GLY A 27 -39.61 7.06 23.83
C GLY A 27 -39.19 7.69 25.16
N ALA A 28 -40.16 8.19 25.92
CA ALA A 28 -39.91 8.92 27.17
C ALA A 28 -39.16 8.07 28.22
N GLY A 29 -39.33 6.75 28.20
CA GLY A 29 -38.58 5.83 29.05
C GLY A 29 -37.07 5.84 28.75
N ALA A 30 -36.68 5.98 27.48
CA ALA A 30 -35.29 6.10 27.09
C ALA A 30 -34.70 7.43 27.59
N SER A 31 -35.43 8.54 27.43
CA SER A 31 -35.03 9.87 27.94
C SER A 31 -34.87 9.85 29.47
N MET A 32 -35.85 9.29 30.20
CA MET A 32 -35.78 9.14 31.66
C MET A 32 -34.59 8.31 32.13
N SER A 33 -34.27 7.21 31.44
CA SER A 33 -33.12 6.37 31.76
C SER A 33 -31.79 7.04 31.40
N LEU A 34 -31.72 7.74 30.27
CA LEU A 34 -30.52 8.46 29.82
C LEU A 34 -30.17 9.63 30.75
N GLY A 35 -31.16 10.44 31.16
CA GLY A 35 -30.97 11.61 32.03
C GLY A 35 -31.21 11.38 33.51
N SER A 36 -31.51 10.15 33.92
CA SER A 36 -31.85 9.77 35.31
C SER A 36 -32.93 10.68 35.92
N HIS A 37 -33.98 10.99 35.17
CA HIS A 37 -35.12 11.80 35.60
C HIS A 37 -36.44 11.01 35.57
N ARG A 38 -37.52 11.63 36.05
CA ARG A 38 -38.86 11.00 36.11
C ARG A 38 -39.93 11.73 35.29
N LEU A 39 -39.53 12.63 34.40
CA LEU A 39 -40.44 13.36 33.51
C LEU A 39 -40.98 12.48 32.37
N SER A 40 -41.91 11.57 32.70
CA SER A 40 -42.84 11.00 31.72
C SER A 40 -43.82 12.07 31.24
N TRP A 41 -44.61 11.78 30.19
CA TRP A 41 -45.63 12.73 29.71
C TRP A 41 -46.64 13.12 30.79
N THR A 42 -47.08 12.15 31.62
CA THR A 42 -47.95 12.39 32.78
C THR A 42 -47.30 13.31 33.81
N ASN A 43 -46.02 13.06 34.13
CA ASN A 43 -45.28 13.84 35.13
C ASN A 43 -44.91 15.22 34.61
N TRP A 44 -44.66 15.37 33.31
CA TRP A 44 -44.44 16.67 32.67
C TRP A 44 -45.67 17.57 32.75
N ILE A 45 -46.87 17.04 32.47
CA ILE A 45 -48.13 17.77 32.68
C ILE A 45 -48.33 18.12 34.15
N ALA A 46 -48.02 17.19 35.07
CA ALA A 46 -48.12 17.42 36.51
C ALA A 46 -47.14 18.51 37.01
N GLU A 47 -45.95 18.62 36.43
CA GLU A 47 -44.99 19.70 36.71
C GLU A 47 -45.51 21.04 36.19
N GLY A 48 -46.09 21.07 34.98
CA GLY A 48 -46.70 22.27 34.42
C GLY A 48 -47.84 22.84 35.26
N ARG A 49 -48.55 21.99 36.01
CA ARG A 49 -49.60 22.42 36.97
C ARG A 49 -49.10 23.48 37.96
N LYS A 50 -47.81 23.46 38.34
CA LYS A 50 -47.22 24.42 39.30
C LYS A 50 -47.23 25.87 38.80
N TYR A 51 -47.34 26.06 37.48
CA TYR A 51 -47.34 27.37 36.82
C TYR A 51 -48.77 27.91 36.59
N LEU A 52 -49.80 27.14 36.93
CA LEU A 52 -51.21 27.50 36.78
C LEU A 52 -51.78 28.08 38.08
N THR A 53 -52.80 28.94 37.97
CA THR A 53 -53.57 29.41 39.14
C THR A 53 -54.41 28.28 39.75
N ILE A 54 -54.80 28.38 41.03
CA ILE A 54 -55.59 27.33 41.72
C ILE A 54 -56.86 26.92 40.93
N PRO A 55 -57.66 27.84 40.36
CA PRO A 55 -58.81 27.46 39.52
C PRO A 55 -58.40 26.66 38.28
N GLU A 56 -57.34 27.06 37.60
CA GLU A 56 -56.84 26.38 36.39
C GLU A 56 -56.24 25.01 36.73
N GLN A 57 -55.63 24.85 37.90
CA GLN A 57 -55.17 23.54 38.37
C GLN A 57 -56.34 22.57 38.58
N ASN A 58 -57.45 23.05 39.14
CA ASN A 58 -58.66 22.23 39.30
C ASN A 58 -59.26 21.84 37.95
N GLU A 59 -59.26 22.75 36.97
CA GLU A 59 -59.72 22.48 35.61
C GLU A 59 -58.82 21.47 34.89
N LEU A 60 -57.49 21.59 35.03
CA LEU A 60 -56.54 20.61 34.53
C LEU A 60 -56.77 19.22 35.15
N ASN A 61 -57.01 19.14 36.46
CA ASN A 61 -57.30 17.86 37.12
C ASN A 61 -58.61 17.22 36.65
N LEU A 62 -59.62 18.01 36.23
CA LEU A 62 -60.87 17.49 35.67
C LEU A 62 -60.67 16.87 34.27
N LYS A 63 -59.64 17.34 33.53
CA LYS A 63 -59.25 16.81 32.22
C LYS A 63 -58.40 15.54 32.32
N ILE A 64 -57.84 15.25 33.50
CA ILE A 64 -57.00 14.08 33.76
C ILE A 64 -57.84 13.00 34.44
N GLY A 65 -58.25 11.99 33.68
CA GLY A 65 -59.06 10.86 34.16
C GLY A 65 -58.22 9.59 34.36
N SER A 66 -58.23 8.73 33.34
CA SER A 66 -57.55 7.43 33.31
C SER A 66 -56.18 7.45 32.62
N TRP A 67 -55.71 8.63 32.20
CA TRP A 67 -54.45 8.86 31.48
C TRP A 67 -54.40 8.19 30.10
N THR A 68 -55.53 8.17 29.39
CA THR A 68 -55.54 7.76 27.98
C THR A 68 -54.82 8.78 27.10
N ALA A 69 -54.38 8.38 25.91
CA ALA A 69 -53.75 9.28 24.95
C ALA A 69 -54.62 10.52 24.62
N GLU A 70 -55.93 10.37 24.47
CA GLU A 70 -56.86 11.48 24.19
C GLU A 70 -56.97 12.46 25.37
N GLU A 71 -57.07 11.95 26.60
CA GLU A 71 -57.08 12.76 27.82
C GLU A 71 -55.75 13.51 28.02
N LEU A 72 -54.63 12.86 27.72
CA LEU A 72 -53.30 13.46 27.78
C LEU A 72 -53.14 14.62 26.79
N ILE A 73 -53.64 14.46 25.56
CA ILE A 73 -53.64 15.52 24.55
C ILE A 73 -54.54 16.68 24.98
N ASP A 74 -55.74 16.42 25.53
CA ASP A 74 -56.62 17.49 26.02
C ASP A 74 -56.01 18.24 27.22
N ALA A 75 -55.41 17.51 28.17
CA ALA A 75 -54.71 18.09 29.30
C ALA A 75 -53.50 18.93 28.87
N ALA A 76 -52.68 18.43 27.93
CA ALA A 76 -51.57 19.18 27.35
C ALA A 76 -52.05 20.41 26.57
N THR A 77 -53.12 20.29 25.78
CA THR A 77 -53.73 21.42 25.04
C THR A 77 -54.14 22.54 25.99
N PHE A 78 -54.84 22.19 27.07
CA PHE A 78 -55.24 23.14 28.09
C PHE A 78 -54.02 23.79 28.77
N LEU A 79 -53.08 22.98 29.26
CA LEU A 79 -51.89 23.44 29.96
C LEU A 79 -51.06 24.39 29.09
N LEU A 80 -50.66 23.96 27.89
CA LEU A 80 -49.79 24.75 27.02
C LEU A 80 -50.49 26.03 26.55
N GLY A 81 -51.80 25.98 26.28
CA GLY A 81 -52.59 27.18 25.98
C GLY A 81 -52.56 28.21 27.11
N LYS A 82 -52.70 27.77 28.36
CA LYS A 82 -52.60 28.63 29.54
C LYS A 82 -51.21 29.20 29.73
N LEU A 83 -50.17 28.37 29.65
CA LEU A 83 -48.77 28.81 29.78
C LEU A 83 -48.37 29.82 28.70
N LYS A 84 -48.83 29.65 27.46
CA LYS A 84 -48.60 30.60 26.36
C LYS A 84 -49.30 31.93 26.64
N SER A 85 -50.56 31.89 27.10
CA SER A 85 -51.33 33.10 27.43
C SER A 85 -50.78 33.90 28.62
N SER A 86 -50.16 33.22 29.59
CA SER A 86 -49.56 33.86 30.77
C SER A 86 -48.09 34.28 30.57
N GLY A 87 -47.47 33.90 29.45
CA GLY A 87 -46.05 34.12 29.18
C GLY A 87 -45.10 33.17 29.94
N ALA A 88 -45.62 32.17 30.66
CA ALA A 88 -44.82 31.23 31.45
C ALA A 88 -44.26 30.05 30.62
N TYR A 89 -44.71 29.87 29.38
CA TYR A 89 -44.37 28.73 28.53
C TYR A 89 -42.86 28.51 28.36
N GLN A 90 -42.09 29.54 27.98
CA GLN A 90 -40.66 29.39 27.74
C GLN A 90 -39.91 28.98 29.02
N THR A 91 -40.25 29.60 30.16
CA THR A 91 -39.67 29.21 31.46
C THR A 91 -39.99 27.77 31.82
N PHE A 92 -41.23 27.33 31.60
CA PHE A 92 -41.64 25.95 31.83
C PHE A 92 -40.86 24.96 30.95
N MET A 93 -40.76 25.23 29.64
CA MET A 93 -40.03 24.38 28.70
C MET A 93 -38.54 24.30 29.04
N ASN A 94 -37.90 25.44 29.36
CA ASN A 94 -36.50 25.47 29.77
C ASN A 94 -36.25 24.67 31.05
N GLN A 95 -37.14 24.77 32.03
CA GLN A 95 -36.97 24.10 33.32
C GLN A 95 -37.32 22.60 33.30
N THR A 96 -38.05 22.14 32.29
CA THR A 96 -38.50 20.75 32.21
C THR A 96 -37.83 19.95 31.09
N ILE A 97 -37.74 20.49 29.88
CA ILE A 97 -37.17 19.81 28.71
C ILE A 97 -35.76 20.33 28.43
N GLY A 98 -35.58 21.66 28.36
CA GLY A 98 -34.29 22.27 28.05
C GLY A 98 -33.20 22.08 29.10
N ALA A 99 -33.58 21.72 30.33
CA ALA A 99 -32.66 21.43 31.44
C ALA A 99 -32.22 19.96 31.51
N LEU A 100 -32.74 19.10 30.64
CA LEU A 100 -32.40 17.67 30.63
C LEU A 100 -31.06 17.46 29.95
N HIS A 101 -30.21 16.70 30.61
CA HIS A 101 -28.87 16.36 30.15
C HIS A 101 -28.61 14.88 30.41
N PRO A 102 -27.88 14.19 29.52
CA PRO A 102 -27.62 12.77 29.69
C PRO A 102 -26.66 12.57 30.88
N VAL A 103 -27.00 11.63 31.77
CA VAL A 103 -26.23 11.32 33.00
C VAL A 103 -25.75 9.87 33.00
N ASN A 104 -26.56 8.93 32.50
CA ASN A 104 -26.26 7.49 32.52
C ASN A 104 -25.16 7.14 31.51
N THR A 105 -23.98 6.75 32.00
CA THR A 105 -22.79 6.49 31.16
C THR A 105 -22.97 5.24 30.30
N GLU A 106 -23.53 4.18 30.86
CA GLU A 106 -23.77 2.91 30.19
C GLU A 106 -24.71 3.09 29.00
N PHE A 107 -25.76 3.92 29.15
CA PHE A 107 -26.69 4.22 28.06
C PHE A 107 -26.05 5.15 27.03
N LYS A 108 -25.24 6.14 27.47
CA LYS A 108 -24.46 6.96 26.53
C LYS A 108 -23.58 6.09 25.63
N GLU A 109 -22.87 5.13 26.22
CA GLU A 109 -22.02 4.19 25.49
C GLU A 109 -22.83 3.31 24.54
N ALA A 110 -23.99 2.81 24.95
CA ALA A 110 -24.87 2.03 24.10
C ALA A 110 -25.35 2.85 22.88
N LEU A 111 -25.77 4.10 23.07
CA LEU A 111 -26.17 5.00 21.98
C LEU A 111 -24.99 5.29 21.04
N CYS A 112 -23.79 5.54 21.58
CA CYS A 112 -22.58 5.72 20.78
C CYS A 112 -22.26 4.48 19.92
N LYS A 113 -22.47 3.26 20.43
CA LYS A 113 -22.28 2.01 19.66
C LYS A 113 -23.34 1.86 18.57
N VAL A 114 -24.61 2.17 18.87
CA VAL A 114 -25.71 2.18 17.88
C VAL A 114 -25.39 3.16 16.75
N TRP A 115 -25.00 4.38 17.10
CA TRP A 115 -24.67 5.41 16.13
C TRP A 115 -23.47 5.04 15.25
N ARG A 116 -22.42 4.48 15.87
CA ARG A 116 -21.24 3.96 15.17
C ARG A 116 -21.59 2.80 14.24
N ALA A 117 -22.64 2.04 14.54
CA ALA A 117 -23.18 1.02 13.66
C ALA A 117 -23.99 1.61 12.49
N GLY A 118 -23.97 2.93 12.26
CA GLY A 118 -24.67 3.56 11.13
C GLY A 118 -26.18 3.31 11.11
N ASP A 119 -26.75 2.89 12.25
CA ASP A 119 -28.17 2.67 12.41
C ASP A 119 -28.88 4.01 12.67
N LEU A 120 -30.19 4.03 12.45
CA LEU A 120 -30.99 5.25 12.59
C LEU A 120 -31.54 5.35 14.02
N ILE A 121 -31.50 6.55 14.59
CA ILE A 121 -32.16 6.84 15.85
C ILE A 121 -33.30 7.80 15.58
N ALA A 122 -34.51 7.33 15.84
CA ALA A 122 -35.73 8.13 15.80
C ALA A 122 -36.24 8.30 17.24
N THR A 123 -36.80 9.46 17.54
CA THR A 123 -37.29 9.77 18.88
C THR A 123 -38.62 10.50 18.81
N THR A 124 -39.45 10.23 19.81
CA THR A 124 -40.69 10.98 20.07
C THR A 124 -40.52 11.98 21.20
N ASN A 125 -39.32 12.03 21.79
CA ASN A 125 -38.97 12.95 22.86
C ASN A 125 -38.64 14.34 22.30
N TYR A 126 -38.88 15.36 23.12
CA TYR A 126 -38.63 16.75 22.76
C TYR A 126 -37.21 17.22 23.14
N ASP A 127 -36.58 16.55 24.12
CA ASP A 127 -35.25 16.89 24.62
C ASP A 127 -34.12 16.52 23.66
N THR A 128 -32.94 17.11 23.87
CA THR A 128 -31.75 16.94 23.02
C THR A 128 -30.67 16.04 23.65
N GLN A 129 -31.05 15.17 24.59
CA GLN A 129 -30.08 14.35 25.34
C GLN A 129 -29.35 13.34 24.44
N ILE A 130 -30.01 12.84 23.39
CA ILE A 130 -29.41 11.92 22.42
C ILE A 130 -28.38 12.68 21.56
N GLU A 131 -28.72 13.87 21.08
CA GLU A 131 -27.84 14.78 20.33
C GLU A 131 -26.60 15.14 21.13
N GLU A 132 -26.78 15.54 22.40
CA GLU A 132 -25.69 15.88 23.31
C GLU A 132 -24.76 14.68 23.54
N THR A 133 -25.32 13.48 23.70
CA THR A 133 -24.55 12.23 23.85
C THR A 133 -23.71 11.92 22.62
N LEU A 134 -24.28 12.09 21.43
CA LEU A 134 -23.65 11.70 20.17
C LEU A 134 -22.82 12.81 19.55
N ASN A 135 -22.87 14.03 20.10
CA ASN A 135 -22.37 15.25 19.49
C ASN A 135 -22.85 15.39 18.03
N ALA A 136 -24.15 15.18 17.83
CA ALA A 136 -24.83 15.15 16.53
C ALA A 136 -25.94 16.20 16.47
N LYS A 137 -26.49 16.45 15.26
CA LYS A 137 -27.65 17.33 15.07
C LYS A 137 -28.95 16.54 15.04
N GLY A 138 -30.02 17.17 15.51
CA GLY A 138 -31.39 16.70 15.30
C GLY A 138 -31.99 17.17 13.96
N VAL A 139 -32.96 16.43 13.46
CA VAL A 139 -33.83 16.81 12.34
C VAL A 139 -35.27 16.44 12.67
N SER A 140 -36.23 17.34 12.42
CA SER A 140 -37.63 17.09 12.72
C SER A 140 -38.44 16.72 11.47
N TYR A 141 -39.68 16.28 11.71
CA TYR A 141 -40.70 16.03 10.68
C TYR A 141 -40.92 17.19 9.68
N GLU A 142 -40.49 18.41 10.00
CA GLU A 142 -40.60 19.57 9.11
C GLU A 142 -39.66 19.50 7.89
N CYS A 143 -38.63 18.65 7.94
CA CYS A 143 -37.61 18.50 6.90
C CYS A 143 -37.65 17.12 6.21
N PRO A 144 -38.76 16.70 5.58
CA PRO A 144 -38.90 15.33 5.06
C PRO A 144 -37.89 14.98 3.95
N ALA A 145 -37.48 15.94 3.13
CA ALA A 145 -36.45 15.71 2.10
C ALA A 145 -35.07 15.39 2.70
N GLU A 146 -34.73 16.02 3.81
CA GLU A 146 -33.49 15.76 4.54
C GLU A 146 -33.55 14.40 5.22
N ILE A 147 -34.66 14.08 5.89
CA ILE A 147 -34.86 12.75 6.48
C ILE A 147 -34.81 11.65 5.42
N LEU A 148 -35.40 11.86 4.24
CA LEU A 148 -35.29 10.91 3.13
C LEU A 148 -33.83 10.69 2.70
N SER A 149 -33.02 11.75 2.68
CA SER A 149 -31.60 11.67 2.34
C SER A 149 -30.80 10.89 3.40
N ILE A 150 -31.16 11.04 4.68
CA ILE A 150 -30.59 10.26 5.80
C ILE A 150 -30.96 8.78 5.67
N ILE A 151 -32.24 8.48 5.44
CA ILE A 151 -32.72 7.10 5.26
C ILE A 151 -32.03 6.42 4.08
N ARG A 152 -31.75 7.16 3.00
CA ARG A 152 -31.02 6.65 1.81
C ARG A 152 -29.50 6.63 1.93
N SER A 153 -28.92 7.05 3.05
CA SER A 153 -27.47 7.22 3.22
C SER A 153 -26.84 8.14 2.16
N THR A 154 -27.53 9.21 1.75
CA THR A 154 -26.98 10.22 0.84
C THR A 154 -26.67 11.54 1.56
N ALA A 155 -26.90 11.60 2.86
CA ALA A 155 -26.57 12.71 3.75
C ALA A 155 -26.01 12.17 5.09
N GLU A 156 -25.34 13.05 5.85
CA GLU A 156 -24.87 12.74 7.19
C GLU A 156 -26.03 12.32 8.11
N ASN A 157 -25.79 11.32 8.97
CA ASN A 157 -26.80 10.82 9.90
C ASN A 157 -27.20 11.89 10.94
N LYS A 158 -28.49 11.96 11.27
CA LYS A 158 -29.06 12.88 12.27
C LYS A 158 -30.12 12.17 13.10
N VAL A 159 -30.33 12.63 14.34
CA VAL A 159 -31.38 12.10 15.21
C VAL A 159 -32.74 12.60 14.69
N ILE A 160 -33.67 11.68 14.44
CA ILE A 160 -34.93 11.99 13.77
C ILE A 160 -36.03 12.22 14.81
N HIS A 161 -36.50 13.46 14.98
CA HIS A 161 -37.59 13.83 15.87
C HIS A 161 -38.96 13.73 15.18
N LEU A 162 -39.67 12.64 15.46
CA LEU A 162 -41.00 12.40 14.90
C LEU A 162 -42.06 13.35 15.46
N HIS A 163 -41.87 13.83 16.69
CA HIS A 163 -42.75 14.79 17.38
C HIS A 163 -42.11 16.17 17.56
N GLY A 164 -41.10 16.50 16.77
CA GLY A 164 -40.35 17.74 16.91
C GLY A 164 -39.45 17.75 18.15
N MET A 165 -38.76 18.87 18.32
CA MET A 165 -37.75 19.07 19.35
C MET A 165 -37.90 20.47 19.96
N TYR A 166 -37.42 20.59 21.18
CA TYR A 166 -37.27 21.86 21.88
C TYR A 166 -35.77 22.08 22.18
N ASP A 167 -35.20 23.11 21.57
CA ASP A 167 -33.82 23.54 21.82
C ASP A 167 -33.78 25.06 22.02
N GLU A 168 -33.58 25.47 23.27
CA GLU A 168 -33.46 26.88 23.62
C GLU A 168 -32.24 27.54 22.96
N ARG A 169 -31.12 26.82 22.82
CA ARG A 169 -29.85 27.39 22.36
C ARG A 169 -29.93 27.83 20.91
N ASP A 170 -30.59 27.01 20.09
CA ASP A 170 -30.78 27.25 18.66
C ASP A 170 -32.15 27.89 18.35
N GLY A 171 -32.98 28.14 19.37
CA GLY A 171 -34.30 28.78 19.24
C GLY A 171 -35.34 27.90 18.52
N ILE A 172 -35.23 26.58 18.67
CA ILE A 172 -36.12 25.60 18.03
C ILE A 172 -37.24 25.23 19.00
N ASP A 173 -38.49 25.38 18.55
CA ASP A 173 -39.67 24.85 19.23
C ASP A 173 -40.72 24.44 18.19
N ASN A 174 -40.66 23.19 17.75
CA ASN A 174 -41.59 22.61 16.79
C ASN A 174 -42.27 21.33 17.34
N ILE A 175 -42.40 21.25 18.67
CA ILE A 175 -42.95 20.08 19.35
C ILE A 175 -44.38 19.76 18.91
N ILE A 176 -44.77 18.49 19.01
CA ILE A 176 -46.14 17.99 18.85
C ILE A 176 -46.63 17.50 20.21
N ALA A 177 -47.48 18.28 20.87
CA ALA A 177 -47.98 18.00 22.21
C ALA A 177 -49.46 18.38 22.40
N ASP A 178 -50.01 19.30 21.61
CA ASP A 178 -51.41 19.73 21.69
C ASP A 178 -52.27 19.25 20.51
N TYR A 179 -53.59 19.37 20.65
CA TYR A 179 -54.57 18.89 19.68
C TYR A 179 -54.39 19.50 18.28
N ILE A 180 -54.05 20.78 18.18
CA ILE A 180 -53.89 21.47 16.88
C ILE A 180 -52.63 20.96 16.18
N GLN A 181 -51.55 20.76 16.93
CA GLN A 181 -50.30 20.18 16.44
C GLN A 181 -50.53 18.75 15.93
N TYR A 182 -51.26 17.90 16.67
CA TYR A 182 -51.63 16.55 16.21
C TYR A 182 -52.49 16.57 14.94
N GLN A 183 -53.49 17.45 14.83
CA GLN A 183 -54.26 17.59 13.59
C GLN A 183 -53.41 18.03 12.39
N THR A 184 -52.38 18.85 12.64
CA THR A 184 -51.49 19.36 11.61
C THR A 184 -50.55 18.27 11.09
N ILE A 185 -49.93 17.50 11.99
CA ILE A 185 -48.99 16.44 11.61
C ILE A 185 -49.68 15.27 10.89
N LEU A 186 -50.90 14.91 11.29
CA LEU A 186 -51.69 13.86 10.63
C LEU A 186 -52.10 14.25 9.19
N ARG A 187 -52.19 15.55 8.89
CA ARG A 187 -52.46 16.08 7.55
C ARG A 187 -51.18 16.37 6.74
N ASN A 188 -50.01 16.31 7.38
CA ASN A 188 -48.74 16.56 6.72
C ASN A 188 -48.30 15.31 5.95
N SER A 189 -48.59 15.28 4.65
CA SER A 189 -48.26 14.14 3.78
C SER A 189 -46.77 13.80 3.74
N GLY A 190 -45.89 14.80 3.91
CA GLY A 190 -44.44 14.59 3.93
C GLY A 190 -43.99 13.86 5.20
N ALA A 191 -44.45 14.31 6.36
CA ALA A 191 -44.16 13.66 7.64
C ALA A 191 -44.70 12.23 7.69
N GLN A 192 -45.95 12.02 7.26
CA GLN A 192 -46.58 10.70 7.20
C GLN A 192 -45.84 9.77 6.23
N PHE A 193 -45.39 10.27 5.07
CA PHE A 193 -44.58 9.49 4.13
C PHE A 193 -43.27 9.02 4.77
N ILE A 194 -42.55 9.91 5.47
CA ILE A 194 -41.27 9.58 6.11
C ILE A 194 -41.46 8.58 7.25
N GLN A 195 -42.47 8.75 8.10
CA GLN A 195 -42.78 7.78 9.14
C GLN A 195 -43.04 6.40 8.52
N ASN A 196 -43.91 6.30 7.53
CA ASN A 196 -44.19 5.03 6.83
C ASN A 196 -42.93 4.41 6.20
N LEU A 197 -42.03 5.22 5.65
CA LEU A 197 -40.76 4.76 5.10
C LEU A 197 -39.81 4.25 6.18
N ILE A 198 -39.73 4.90 7.35
CA ILE A 198 -38.99 4.39 8.50
C ILE A 198 -39.54 3.00 8.88
N GLY A 199 -40.86 2.82 8.79
CA GLY A 199 -41.59 1.58 9.08
C GLY A 199 -41.24 0.41 8.17
N THR A 200 -40.54 0.64 7.05
CA THR A 200 -40.08 -0.45 6.16
C THR A 200 -38.76 -1.08 6.60
N ASN A 201 -38.19 -0.64 7.71
CA ASN A 201 -36.98 -1.22 8.31
C ASN A 201 -37.34 -1.95 9.62
N PRO A 202 -36.52 -2.92 10.08
CA PRO A 202 -36.65 -3.45 11.43
C PRO A 202 -36.52 -2.34 12.47
N ILE A 203 -37.40 -2.35 13.47
CA ILE A 203 -37.45 -1.32 14.52
C ILE A 203 -37.16 -1.96 15.88
N ILE A 204 -36.26 -1.37 16.65
CA ILE A 204 -36.05 -1.66 18.07
C ILE A 204 -36.66 -0.51 18.87
N ILE A 205 -37.73 -0.80 19.60
CA ILE A 205 -38.52 0.17 20.35
C ILE A 205 -37.99 0.21 21.78
N VAL A 206 -37.49 1.38 22.20
CA VAL A 206 -36.78 1.58 23.46
C VAL A 206 -37.54 2.58 24.34
N GLY A 207 -38.11 2.11 25.45
CA GLY A 207 -38.75 2.98 26.44
C GLY A 207 -40.06 3.65 25.99
N CYS A 208 -40.81 3.03 25.08
CA CYS A 208 -42.08 3.54 24.54
C CYS A 208 -43.30 2.94 25.25
N GLY A 209 -43.51 3.24 26.54
CA GLY A 209 -44.68 2.73 27.28
C GLY A 209 -46.01 3.30 26.77
N GLY A 210 -46.31 4.55 27.10
CA GLY A 210 -47.53 5.25 26.64
C GLY A 210 -47.48 5.70 25.17
N THR A 211 -46.29 5.67 24.55
CA THR A 211 -46.08 6.09 23.16
C THR A 211 -46.71 5.14 22.14
N MET A 212 -47.02 3.89 22.52
CA MET A 212 -47.67 2.91 21.62
C MET A 212 -49.15 3.22 21.36
N GLU A 213 -49.78 4.01 22.23
CA GLU A 213 -51.17 4.46 22.07
C GLU A 213 -51.27 5.83 21.38
N ASP A 214 -50.13 6.36 20.91
CA ASP A 214 -50.06 7.66 20.27
C ASP A 214 -50.79 7.68 18.91
N PRO A 215 -51.74 8.61 18.69
CA PRO A 215 -52.51 8.68 17.45
C PRO A 215 -51.66 8.88 16.18
N ASN A 216 -50.54 9.61 16.26
CA ASN A 216 -49.65 9.88 15.13
C ASN A 216 -48.75 8.67 14.80
N LEU A 217 -48.41 7.85 15.80
CA LEU A 217 -47.54 6.69 15.61
C LEU A 217 -48.30 5.40 15.31
N SER A 218 -49.56 5.28 15.74
CA SER A 218 -50.35 4.04 15.56
C SER A 218 -50.40 3.55 14.09
N GLY A 219 -50.65 4.46 13.13
CA GLY A 219 -50.68 4.13 11.71
C GLY A 219 -49.29 3.82 11.12
N PHE A 220 -48.24 4.43 11.67
CA PHE A 220 -46.85 4.13 11.33
C PHE A 220 -46.44 2.74 11.83
N MET A 221 -46.77 2.42 13.08
CA MET A 221 -46.44 1.14 13.72
C MET A 221 -47.21 -0.04 13.14
N SER A 222 -48.32 0.19 12.44
CA SER A 222 -49.08 -0.85 11.73
C SER A 222 -48.81 -0.87 10.22
N PHE A 223 -48.06 0.09 9.67
CA PHE A 223 -47.94 0.32 8.22
C PHE A 223 -47.45 -0.90 7.44
N ALA A 224 -46.34 -1.53 7.88
CA ALA A 224 -45.76 -2.67 7.18
C ALA A 224 -46.75 -3.85 7.06
N TYR A 225 -47.48 -4.12 8.15
CA TYR A 225 -48.45 -5.20 8.18
C TYR A 225 -49.76 -4.84 7.46
N GLU A 226 -50.39 -3.72 7.83
CA GLU A 226 -51.74 -3.35 7.36
C GLU A 226 -51.76 -2.78 5.94
N LYS A 227 -50.70 -2.10 5.50
CA LYS A 227 -50.64 -1.43 4.19
C LYS A 227 -49.78 -2.17 3.18
N LEU A 228 -48.67 -2.76 3.61
CA LEU A 228 -47.79 -3.54 2.72
C LEU A 228 -48.10 -5.05 2.73
N GLY A 229 -48.84 -5.54 3.73
CA GLY A 229 -49.23 -6.95 3.82
C GLY A 229 -48.08 -7.90 4.14
N THR A 230 -46.96 -7.40 4.69
CA THR A 230 -45.80 -8.21 5.06
C THR A 230 -45.63 -8.25 6.58
N SER A 231 -45.36 -9.45 7.10
CA SER A 231 -44.91 -9.68 8.48
C SER A 231 -43.41 -9.94 8.57
N ASP A 232 -42.68 -9.88 7.45
CA ASP A 232 -41.26 -10.24 7.37
C ASP A 232 -40.34 -9.13 7.90
N ILE A 233 -40.90 -7.96 8.23
CA ILE A 233 -40.20 -6.83 8.83
C ILE A 233 -40.53 -6.81 10.32
N PRO A 234 -39.67 -7.39 11.19
CA PRO A 234 -39.95 -7.53 12.60
C PRO A 234 -39.71 -6.22 13.36
N TYR A 235 -40.59 -5.92 14.31
CA TYR A 235 -40.37 -4.89 15.32
C TYR A 235 -40.09 -5.54 16.67
N PHE A 236 -39.18 -4.99 17.46
CA PHE A 236 -38.75 -5.55 18.74
C PHE A 236 -39.07 -4.56 19.85
N TYR A 237 -39.97 -4.93 20.74
CA TYR A 237 -40.40 -4.09 21.85
C TYR A 237 -39.62 -4.43 23.12
N LEU A 238 -38.65 -3.59 23.48
CA LEU A 238 -37.81 -3.81 24.66
C LEU A 238 -38.59 -3.48 25.94
N MET A 239 -38.73 -4.45 26.84
CA MET A 239 -39.47 -4.27 28.08
C MET A 239 -38.88 -5.02 29.29
N LYS A 240 -39.24 -4.57 30.48
CA LYS A 240 -38.85 -5.21 31.74
C LYS A 240 -39.63 -6.51 31.93
N SER A 241 -38.98 -7.54 32.48
CA SER A 241 -39.66 -8.77 32.89
C SER A 241 -40.74 -8.48 33.93
N GLY A 242 -41.96 -8.98 33.67
CA GLY A 242 -43.11 -8.81 34.56
C GLY A 242 -43.98 -7.58 34.28
N ASP A 243 -43.56 -6.67 33.39
CA ASP A 243 -44.42 -5.59 32.93
C ASP A 243 -45.57 -6.13 32.04
N THR A 244 -46.69 -5.42 32.01
CA THR A 244 -47.83 -5.80 31.16
C THR A 244 -47.52 -5.47 29.71
N ILE A 245 -47.66 -6.45 28.82
CA ILE A 245 -47.43 -6.26 27.38
C ILE A 245 -48.54 -5.34 26.83
N PRO A 246 -48.20 -4.18 26.22
CA PRO A 246 -49.20 -3.29 25.62
C PRO A 246 -49.81 -3.94 24.36
N ASN A 247 -50.83 -3.29 23.77
CA ASN A 247 -51.38 -3.76 22.50
C ASN A 247 -50.37 -3.51 21.38
N LEU A 248 -49.61 -4.55 21.01
CA LEU A 248 -48.56 -4.50 20.00
C LEU A 248 -49.10 -4.84 18.60
N PRO A 249 -48.55 -4.25 17.52
CA PRO A 249 -48.89 -4.65 16.16
C PRO A 249 -48.46 -6.10 15.89
N MET A 250 -49.07 -6.76 14.91
CA MET A 250 -48.88 -8.20 14.64
C MET A 250 -47.43 -8.62 14.33
N ASN A 251 -46.61 -7.71 13.81
CA ASN A 251 -45.20 -7.93 13.51
C ASN A 251 -44.25 -7.47 14.63
N ALA A 252 -44.77 -7.05 15.79
CA ALA A 252 -43.98 -6.67 16.96
C ALA A 252 -43.82 -7.82 17.96
N ILE A 253 -42.59 -8.02 18.42
CA ILE A 253 -42.16 -9.11 19.29
C ILE A 253 -41.67 -8.52 20.62
N PRO A 254 -42.24 -8.93 21.77
CA PRO A 254 -41.73 -8.49 23.07
C PRO A 254 -40.35 -9.11 23.35
N VAL A 255 -39.40 -8.27 23.75
CA VAL A 255 -38.03 -8.67 24.12
C VAL A 255 -37.76 -8.19 25.54
N PHE A 256 -37.57 -9.14 26.45
CA PHE A 256 -37.30 -8.85 27.85
C PHE A 256 -35.80 -8.66 28.09
N TYR A 257 -35.40 -7.47 28.52
CA TYR A 257 -33.98 -7.15 28.75
C TYR A 257 -33.47 -7.53 30.14
N GLY A 258 -34.35 -7.63 31.14
CA GLY A 258 -33.94 -7.89 32.52
C GLY A 258 -35.08 -7.82 33.54
N ASP A 259 -34.72 -7.89 34.82
CA ASP A 259 -35.64 -7.86 35.96
C ASP A 259 -35.82 -6.44 36.51
N ASP A 260 -34.97 -5.48 36.12
CA ASP A 260 -34.96 -4.08 36.57
C ASP A 260 -34.77 -3.11 35.39
N TYR A 261 -35.30 -1.88 35.49
CA TYR A 261 -35.14 -0.87 34.43
C TYR A 261 -33.67 -0.48 34.16
N GLU A 262 -32.80 -0.64 35.17
CA GLU A 262 -31.36 -0.41 35.07
C GLU A 262 -30.63 -1.46 34.21
N ASP A 263 -31.29 -2.56 33.83
CA ASP A 263 -30.71 -3.58 32.95
C ASP A 263 -30.76 -3.15 31.45
N LEU A 264 -31.62 -2.18 31.10
CA LEU A 264 -31.81 -1.74 29.72
C LEU A 264 -30.52 -1.23 29.04
N PRO A 265 -29.71 -0.36 29.66
CA PRO A 265 -28.47 0.13 29.05
C PRO A 265 -27.50 -0.99 28.67
N LEU A 266 -27.32 -1.99 29.55
CA LEU A 266 -26.42 -3.12 29.32
C LEU A 266 -26.93 -4.01 28.18
N PHE A 267 -28.23 -4.30 28.15
CA PHE A 267 -28.83 -5.09 27.07
C PHE A 267 -28.75 -4.38 25.72
N LEU A 268 -28.98 -3.06 25.68
CA LEU A 268 -28.84 -2.26 24.46
C LEU A 268 -27.37 -2.21 23.99
N SER A 269 -26.43 -2.11 24.93
CA SER A 269 -25.00 -2.18 24.66
C SER A 269 -24.60 -3.53 24.03
N GLU A 270 -25.19 -4.64 24.50
CA GLU A 270 -25.00 -5.97 23.92
C GLU A 270 -25.53 -6.04 22.47
N ILE A 271 -26.77 -5.59 22.23
CA ILE A 271 -27.36 -5.50 20.88
C ILE A 271 -26.47 -4.71 19.93
N ALA A 272 -26.08 -3.50 20.33
CA ALA A 272 -25.28 -2.60 19.50
C ALA A 272 -23.89 -3.16 19.22
N MET A 273 -23.29 -3.85 20.20
CA MET A 273 -21.99 -4.46 20.03
C MET A 273 -22.05 -5.66 19.08
N THR A 274 -23.05 -6.53 19.21
CA THR A 274 -23.26 -7.65 18.28
C THR A 274 -23.53 -7.14 16.87
N ARG A 275 -24.30 -6.06 16.73
CA ARG A 275 -24.52 -5.38 15.45
C ARG A 275 -23.22 -4.93 14.79
N LEU A 276 -22.36 -4.23 15.54
CA LEU A 276 -21.04 -3.78 15.06
C LEU A 276 -20.13 -4.94 14.64
N GLN A 277 -20.21 -6.09 15.32
CA GLN A 277 -19.37 -7.25 15.03
C GLN A 277 -19.80 -8.04 13.80
N LYS A 278 -21.11 -8.06 13.54
CA LYS A 278 -21.75 -8.99 12.59
C LYS A 278 -22.34 -8.31 11.38
N ARG A 279 -22.12 -6.99 11.23
CA ARG A 279 -22.47 -6.30 9.98
C ARG A 279 -21.82 -7.03 8.81
N ALA A 280 -22.62 -7.30 7.77
CA ALA A 280 -22.17 -8.03 6.58
C ALA A 280 -20.87 -7.42 6.01
N GLY A 281 -19.91 -8.28 5.65
CA GLY A 281 -18.61 -7.89 5.07
C GLY A 281 -17.53 -7.44 6.07
N LEU A 282 -17.88 -7.02 7.30
CA LEU A 282 -16.90 -6.51 8.27
C LEU A 282 -15.90 -7.57 8.75
N GLN A 283 -16.37 -8.78 9.07
CA GLN A 283 -15.52 -9.83 9.64
C GLN A 283 -14.39 -10.24 8.67
N SER A 284 -14.62 -10.14 7.37
CA SER A 284 -13.63 -10.52 6.36
C SER A 284 -12.56 -9.47 6.10
N VAL A 285 -12.74 -8.23 6.55
CA VAL A 285 -11.78 -7.13 6.33
C VAL A 285 -11.08 -6.67 7.60
N ILE A 286 -11.62 -6.96 8.79
CA ILE A 286 -11.06 -6.49 10.07
C ILE A 286 -10.06 -7.51 10.65
N ALA A 287 -8.79 -7.12 10.75
CA ALA A 287 -7.76 -7.84 11.51
C ALA A 287 -7.84 -7.55 13.02
N VAL A 288 -8.03 -6.29 13.40
CA VAL A 288 -8.22 -5.89 14.82
C VAL A 288 -9.36 -4.89 14.93
N ASN A 289 -10.39 -5.28 15.70
CA ASN A 289 -11.52 -4.43 16.05
C ASN A 289 -11.24 -3.76 17.42
N PRO A 290 -11.12 -2.42 17.49
CA PRO A 290 -10.81 -1.68 18.72
C PRO A 290 -11.96 -1.68 19.73
N TYR A 291 -13.17 -2.01 19.31
CA TYR A 291 -14.39 -1.94 20.13
C TYR A 291 -14.71 -3.26 20.84
N LEU A 292 -13.98 -4.33 20.56
CA LEU A 292 -14.13 -5.61 21.25
C LEU A 292 -13.50 -5.58 22.63
N GLU A 293 -14.31 -5.87 23.66
CA GLU A 293 -13.78 -6.25 24.96
C GLU A 293 -13.10 -7.62 24.83
N ARG A 294 -11.77 -7.62 24.82
CA ARG A 294 -10.99 -8.85 24.92
C ARG A 294 -10.77 -9.17 26.38
N ARG A 295 -11.03 -10.41 26.79
CA ARG A 295 -10.51 -10.88 28.08
C ARG A 295 -9.00 -10.69 28.06
N THR A 296 -8.46 -9.97 29.03
CA THR A 296 -7.02 -9.75 29.14
C THR A 296 -6.35 -11.10 29.31
N ALA A 297 -5.75 -11.62 28.23
CA ALA A 297 -5.01 -12.86 28.28
C ALA A 297 -3.80 -12.63 29.21
N ILE A 298 -3.75 -13.37 30.31
CA ILE A 298 -2.66 -13.32 31.30
C ILE A 298 -1.47 -14.17 30.90
N SER A 299 -1.59 -14.93 29.81
CA SER A 299 -0.51 -15.66 29.16
C SER A 299 0.65 -14.73 28.79
N ALA A 300 1.87 -15.26 28.65
CA ALA A 300 3.01 -14.41 28.30
C ALA A 300 2.84 -13.61 27.01
N PHE A 301 2.14 -14.17 26.03
CA PHE A 301 1.86 -13.49 24.77
C PHE A 301 0.79 -12.43 24.89
N GLY A 302 -0.28 -12.72 25.65
CA GLY A 302 -1.34 -11.74 25.90
C GLY A 302 -0.74 -10.47 26.47
N ARG A 303 0.21 -10.59 27.40
CA ARG A 303 0.86 -9.42 28.01
C ARG A 303 1.65 -8.56 27.03
N MET A 304 2.23 -9.16 25.99
CA MET A 304 3.09 -8.46 25.01
C MET A 304 2.33 -7.97 23.77
N HIS A 305 1.17 -8.53 23.46
CA HIS A 305 0.39 -8.13 22.28
C HIS A 305 -0.40 -6.83 22.52
N PHE A 306 -0.26 -5.86 21.61
CA PHE A 306 -0.78 -4.49 21.80
C PHE A 306 -2.30 -4.43 21.98
N SER A 307 -3.05 -5.34 21.34
CA SER A 307 -4.52 -5.34 21.40
C SER A 307 -5.07 -5.89 22.72
N ASN A 308 -4.27 -6.61 23.50
CA ASN A 308 -4.70 -7.21 24.76
C ASN A 308 -4.80 -6.17 25.90
N SER A 309 -4.16 -5.01 25.74
CA SER A 309 -4.23 -3.91 26.70
C SER A 309 -3.79 -4.30 28.12
N PHE A 310 -2.86 -5.26 28.26
CA PHE A 310 -2.39 -5.72 29.56
C PHE A 310 -1.79 -4.60 30.40
N ASN A 311 -0.97 -3.75 29.78
CA ASN A 311 -0.52 -2.51 30.41
C ASN A 311 -1.43 -1.35 29.97
N PRO A 312 -1.95 -0.53 30.91
CA PRO A 312 -2.58 0.74 30.59
C PRO A 312 -1.76 1.61 29.63
N PHE A 313 -2.44 2.35 28.76
CA PHE A 313 -1.78 3.27 27.83
C PHE A 313 -1.24 4.48 28.59
N VAL A 314 -0.01 4.91 28.27
CA VAL A 314 0.68 5.99 28.97
C VAL A 314 1.27 6.98 27.96
N GLY A 315 1.13 8.27 28.26
CA GLY A 315 1.73 9.34 27.47
C GLY A 315 1.06 9.59 26.12
N ARG A 316 1.84 10.11 25.17
CA ARG A 316 1.47 10.30 23.75
C ARG A 316 0.32 11.28 23.48
N THR A 317 0.05 12.19 24.42
CA THR A 317 -1.05 13.16 24.28
C THR A 317 -0.88 14.07 23.07
N VAL A 318 0.37 14.44 22.73
CA VAL A 318 0.65 15.27 21.55
C VAL A 318 0.29 14.53 20.26
N GLU A 319 0.69 13.27 20.16
CA GLU A 319 0.40 12.41 19.02
C GLU A 319 -1.10 12.13 18.88
N LEU A 320 -1.82 11.85 19.98
CA LEU A 320 -3.28 11.67 19.98
C LEU A 320 -4.03 12.94 19.53
N ASN A 321 -3.57 14.12 19.94
CA ASN A 321 -4.15 15.39 19.52
C ASN A 321 -3.92 15.68 18.03
N ASP A 322 -2.74 15.33 17.51
CA ASP A 322 -2.44 15.47 16.06
C ASP A 322 -3.28 14.49 15.22
N LEU A 323 -3.49 13.25 15.69
CA LEU A 323 -4.41 12.29 15.07
C LEU A 323 -5.87 12.75 15.13
N SER A 324 -6.29 13.40 16.21
CA SER A 324 -7.64 13.97 16.31
C SER A 324 -7.85 15.12 15.31
N SER A 325 -6.82 15.93 15.07
CA SER A 325 -6.85 16.99 14.05
C SER A 325 -7.01 16.42 12.62
N PHE A 326 -6.45 15.24 12.37
CA PHE A 326 -6.58 14.53 11.08
C PHE A 326 -8.02 14.07 10.79
N LEU A 327 -8.84 13.74 11.81
CA LEU A 327 -10.26 13.41 11.62
C LEU A 327 -11.10 14.64 11.24
N GLN A 328 -10.75 15.79 11.83
CA GLN A 328 -11.54 17.03 11.69
C GLN A 328 -11.41 17.67 10.30
N ASP A 329 -10.46 17.22 9.48
CA ASP A 329 -10.29 17.73 8.14
C ASP A 329 -11.57 17.54 7.28
N LYS A 330 -11.84 18.51 6.42
CA LYS A 330 -13.04 18.54 5.57
C LYS A 330 -12.95 17.61 4.37
N GLU A 331 -11.73 17.29 3.92
CA GLU A 331 -11.54 16.47 2.72
C GLU A 331 -12.14 15.07 2.88
N LYS A 332 -12.74 14.55 1.79
CA LYS A 332 -13.49 13.29 1.80
C LYS A 332 -12.57 12.11 2.06
N PHE A 333 -11.45 12.05 1.34
CA PHE A 333 -10.43 11.03 1.49
C PHE A 333 -9.12 11.68 1.92
N LEU A 334 -8.50 11.17 2.99
CA LEU A 334 -7.14 11.52 3.35
C LEU A 334 -6.37 10.31 3.87
N TRP A 335 -5.06 10.33 3.71
CA TRP A 335 -4.18 9.36 4.33
C TRP A 335 -2.91 9.99 4.91
N ARG A 336 -2.29 9.27 5.83
CA ARG A 336 -0.98 9.62 6.40
C ARG A 336 -0.20 8.39 6.85
N THR A 337 1.09 8.57 7.06
CA THR A 337 2.01 7.56 7.57
C THR A 337 2.36 7.81 9.04
N ILE A 338 2.46 6.74 9.83
CA ILE A 338 3.05 6.75 11.16
C ILE A 338 4.34 5.94 11.13
N LEU A 339 5.44 6.60 11.47
CA LEU A 339 6.78 6.03 11.49
C LEU A 339 7.27 5.83 12.92
N GLY A 340 8.06 4.79 13.12
CA GLY A 340 8.71 4.49 14.38
C GLY A 340 9.17 3.04 14.44
N GLU A 341 10.22 2.80 15.20
CA GLU A 341 10.84 1.49 15.38
C GLU A 341 9.87 0.35 15.76
N GLY A 342 10.22 -0.90 15.43
CA GLY A 342 9.46 -2.08 15.87
C GLY A 342 9.33 -2.13 17.40
N GLY A 343 8.11 -2.29 17.93
CA GLY A 343 7.86 -2.30 19.38
C GLY A 343 7.77 -0.93 20.07
N ILE A 344 7.84 0.20 19.32
CA ILE A 344 7.74 1.55 19.89
C ILE A 344 6.32 1.96 20.32
N GLY A 345 5.30 1.23 19.85
CA GLY A 345 3.88 1.45 20.20
C GLY A 345 2.99 2.05 19.11
N LYS A 346 3.36 1.96 17.81
CA LYS A 346 2.53 2.47 16.68
C LYS A 346 1.10 1.91 16.70
N SER A 347 0.96 0.59 16.67
CA SER A 347 -0.33 -0.10 16.65
C SER A 347 -1.11 0.13 17.95
N ARG A 348 -0.40 0.26 19.09
CA ARG A 348 -1.02 0.62 20.37
C ARG A 348 -1.59 2.05 20.36
N LEU A 349 -0.84 3.02 19.86
CA LEU A 349 -1.28 4.42 19.73
C LEU A 349 -2.55 4.50 18.87
N ILE A 350 -2.58 3.81 17.72
CA ILE A 350 -3.74 3.82 16.83
C ILE A 350 -4.94 3.11 17.44
N LEU A 351 -4.74 1.97 18.11
CA LEU A 351 -5.81 1.28 18.81
C LEU A 351 -6.47 2.19 19.86
N GLU A 352 -5.66 2.89 20.67
CA GLU A 352 -6.17 3.77 21.72
C GLU A 352 -6.80 5.04 21.14
N TRP A 353 -6.26 5.59 20.06
CA TRP A 353 -6.91 6.68 19.32
C TRP A 353 -8.27 6.26 18.76
N MET A 354 -8.37 5.07 18.15
CA MET A 354 -9.63 4.57 17.59
C MET A 354 -10.74 4.42 18.64
N LYS A 355 -10.37 4.11 19.89
CA LYS A 355 -11.29 4.03 21.03
C LYS A 355 -11.80 5.40 21.48
N THR A 356 -11.03 6.48 21.25
CA THR A 356 -11.39 7.84 21.65
C THR A 356 -12.05 8.66 20.53
N MET A 357 -12.19 8.10 19.32
CA MET A 357 -12.82 8.80 18.20
C MET A 357 -14.30 9.11 18.47
N PRO A 358 -14.85 10.17 17.84
CA PRO A 358 -16.28 10.45 17.88
C PRO A 358 -17.11 9.23 17.46
N SER A 359 -18.35 9.13 17.95
CA SER A 359 -19.25 8.02 17.63
C SER A 359 -19.63 7.97 16.14
N SER A 360 -19.54 9.08 15.41
CA SER A 360 -19.72 9.13 13.95
C SER A 360 -18.61 8.43 13.16
N TRP A 361 -17.49 8.10 13.82
CA TRP A 361 -16.36 7.41 13.22
C TRP A 361 -16.30 5.93 13.66
N PHE A 362 -15.99 5.07 12.70
CA PHE A 362 -15.66 3.66 12.90
C PHE A 362 -14.20 3.41 12.50
N GLY A 363 -13.43 2.74 13.34
CA GLY A 363 -12.02 2.45 13.11
C GLY A 363 -11.69 0.97 13.20
N PHE A 364 -10.80 0.48 12.34
CA PHE A 364 -10.27 -0.87 12.45
C PHE A 364 -8.90 -1.02 11.77
N PHE A 365 -8.18 -2.07 12.15
CA PHE A 365 -7.00 -2.54 11.41
C PHE A 365 -7.46 -3.49 10.31
N ALA A 366 -7.01 -3.29 9.07
CA ALA A 366 -7.46 -4.06 7.93
C ALA A 366 -6.57 -5.28 7.63
N TYR A 367 -7.22 -6.38 7.22
CA TYR A 367 -6.58 -7.38 6.37
C TYR A 367 -6.32 -6.79 4.98
N LYS A 368 -5.24 -7.23 4.34
CA LYS A 368 -4.84 -6.76 2.99
C LYS A 368 -5.45 -7.67 1.92
N LYS A 369 -6.78 -7.71 1.90
CA LYS A 369 -7.59 -8.59 1.06
C LYS A 369 -8.51 -7.76 0.14
N PRO A 370 -8.05 -7.39 -1.07
CA PRO A 370 -8.80 -6.50 -1.95
C PRO A 370 -10.18 -7.05 -2.29
N GLU A 371 -10.31 -8.37 -2.50
CA GLU A 371 -11.56 -9.05 -2.83
C GLU A 371 -12.62 -8.93 -1.73
N LYS A 372 -12.19 -8.79 -0.47
CA LYS A 372 -13.10 -8.55 0.67
C LYS A 372 -13.37 -7.06 0.87
N ALA A 373 -12.39 -6.21 0.57
CA ALA A 373 -12.57 -4.76 0.64
C ALA A 373 -13.59 -4.24 -0.39
N HIS A 374 -13.66 -4.82 -1.60
CA HIS A 374 -14.71 -4.47 -2.58
C HIS A 374 -16.14 -4.77 -2.12
N LEU A 375 -16.32 -5.68 -1.16
CA LEU A 375 -17.63 -6.01 -0.58
C LEU A 375 -18.00 -5.11 0.61
N PHE A 376 -17.08 -4.23 1.04
CA PHE A 376 -17.33 -3.32 2.15
C PHE A 376 -18.27 -2.19 1.70
N VAL A 377 -19.40 -2.06 2.38
CA VAL A 377 -20.35 -0.97 2.16
C VAL A 377 -20.16 0.09 3.25
N PRO A 378 -19.73 1.32 2.92
CA PRO A 378 -19.59 2.39 3.91
C PRO A 378 -20.89 2.74 4.62
N PHE A 379 -20.81 2.88 5.95
CA PHE A 379 -21.96 3.19 6.81
C PHE A 379 -21.69 4.27 7.86
N ALA A 380 -20.44 4.69 7.98
CA ALA A 380 -19.95 5.70 8.90
C ALA A 380 -18.65 6.28 8.33
N ASP A 381 -18.25 7.45 8.82
CA ASP A 381 -16.89 7.93 8.57
C ASP A 381 -15.90 6.89 9.09
N THR A 382 -14.89 6.52 8.30
CA THR A 382 -14.10 5.33 8.58
C THR A 382 -12.61 5.61 8.61
N VAL A 383 -11.94 5.11 9.65
CA VAL A 383 -10.49 5.00 9.74
C VAL A 383 -10.07 3.57 9.46
N VAL A 384 -9.21 3.38 8.47
CA VAL A 384 -8.60 2.08 8.16
C VAL A 384 -7.10 2.15 8.43
N ALA A 385 -6.62 1.34 9.36
CA ALA A 385 -5.20 1.22 9.66
C ALA A 385 -4.59 0.01 8.94
N PHE A 386 -3.53 0.24 8.18
CA PHE A 386 -2.70 -0.80 7.58
C PHE A 386 -1.43 -0.94 8.38
N ASP A 387 -1.32 -2.04 9.13
CA ASP A 387 -0.11 -2.36 9.87
C ASP A 387 0.87 -3.12 8.97
N TYR A 388 2.09 -2.62 8.87
CA TYR A 388 3.20 -3.14 8.06
C TYR A 388 2.90 -3.24 6.57
N VAL A 389 3.25 -2.20 5.82
CA VAL A 389 3.05 -2.15 4.37
C VAL A 389 4.19 -2.84 3.63
N LEU A 390 5.41 -2.78 4.18
CA LEU A 390 6.60 -3.35 3.57
C LEU A 390 6.43 -4.86 3.27
N GLY A 391 6.79 -5.26 2.05
CA GLY A 391 6.69 -6.62 1.54
C GLY A 391 5.27 -7.06 1.16
N GLN A 392 4.27 -6.19 1.32
CA GLN A 392 2.86 -6.41 0.95
C GLN A 392 2.31 -5.22 0.14
N GLU A 393 3.18 -4.51 -0.57
CA GLU A 393 2.86 -3.27 -1.27
C GLU A 393 1.73 -3.47 -2.28
N GLN A 394 1.75 -4.56 -3.07
CA GLN A 394 0.68 -4.87 -4.03
C GLN A 394 -0.67 -5.08 -3.34
N GLN A 395 -0.71 -5.96 -2.33
CA GLN A 395 -1.96 -6.27 -1.61
C GLN A 395 -2.51 -5.01 -0.91
N CYS A 396 -1.63 -4.19 -0.32
CA CYS A 396 -2.02 -2.92 0.26
C CYS A 396 -2.55 -1.95 -0.79
N ALA A 397 -1.88 -1.81 -1.93
CA ALA A 397 -2.29 -0.93 -3.03
C ALA A 397 -3.71 -1.27 -3.52
N ASP A 398 -3.95 -2.55 -3.79
CA ASP A 398 -5.24 -3.03 -4.29
C ASP A 398 -6.35 -2.88 -3.23
N THR A 399 -6.04 -3.18 -1.97
CA THR A 399 -7.01 -3.03 -0.87
C THR A 399 -7.35 -1.55 -0.61
N ILE A 400 -6.36 -0.67 -0.66
CA ILE A 400 -6.57 0.78 -0.54
C ILE A 400 -7.41 1.30 -1.70
N ALA A 401 -7.11 0.86 -2.94
CA ALA A 401 -7.89 1.22 -4.12
C ALA A 401 -9.36 0.80 -3.98
N ALA A 402 -9.62 -0.42 -3.50
CA ALA A 402 -10.97 -0.90 -3.23
C ALA A 402 -11.72 -0.05 -2.19
N PHE A 403 -11.05 0.40 -1.13
CA PHE A 403 -11.65 1.31 -0.16
C PHE A 403 -11.90 2.71 -0.75
N ILE A 404 -10.97 3.26 -1.53
CA ILE A 404 -11.19 4.57 -2.20
C ILE A 404 -12.42 4.49 -3.11
N GLU A 405 -12.53 3.42 -3.90
CA GLU A 405 -13.68 3.16 -4.76
C GLU A 405 -14.98 3.03 -3.95
N ALA A 406 -15.01 2.21 -2.90
CA ALA A 406 -16.20 2.01 -2.07
C ALA A 406 -16.71 3.32 -1.43
N PHE A 407 -15.81 4.23 -1.05
CA PHE A 407 -16.19 5.51 -0.44
C PHE A 407 -16.49 6.63 -1.44
N SER A 408 -16.09 6.47 -2.72
CA SER A 408 -16.18 7.52 -3.75
C SER A 408 -17.58 8.09 -3.95
N ASP A 409 -18.62 7.26 -3.89
CA ASP A 409 -20.03 7.65 -4.03
C ASP A 409 -20.78 7.77 -2.69
N SER A 410 -20.14 7.40 -1.58
CA SER A 410 -20.75 7.47 -0.25
C SER A 410 -20.73 8.90 0.34
N PRO A 411 -21.60 9.26 1.29
CA PRO A 411 -21.50 10.55 2.00
C PRO A 411 -20.38 10.54 3.06
N TYR A 412 -19.76 9.39 3.32
CA TYR A 412 -18.83 9.19 4.42
C TYR A 412 -17.40 9.52 4.02
N LYS A 413 -16.62 9.94 5.01
CA LYS A 413 -15.19 10.20 4.88
C LYS A 413 -14.38 8.93 5.08
N LEU A 414 -13.26 8.85 4.38
CA LEU A 414 -12.27 7.80 4.53
C LEU A 414 -10.94 8.40 5.03
N ARG A 415 -10.36 7.77 6.04
CA ARG A 415 -9.05 8.09 6.58
C ARG A 415 -8.21 6.83 6.59
N ILE A 416 -7.06 6.86 5.91
CA ILE A 416 -6.13 5.73 5.91
C ILE A 416 -4.88 6.08 6.71
N VAL A 417 -4.47 5.17 7.58
CA VAL A 417 -3.19 5.28 8.30
C VAL A 417 -2.29 4.11 7.93
N LEU A 418 -1.11 4.43 7.43
CA LEU A 418 -0.08 3.45 7.08
C LEU A 418 0.97 3.40 8.18
N LEU A 419 1.16 2.24 8.80
CA LEU A 419 2.14 2.06 9.88
C LEU A 419 3.39 1.38 9.32
N GLU A 420 4.52 2.04 9.45
CA GLU A 420 5.79 1.46 9.00
C GLU A 420 6.95 1.87 9.93
N ARG A 421 8.09 1.20 9.81
CA ARG A 421 9.27 1.56 10.60
C ARG A 421 9.78 2.92 10.16
N HIS A 422 10.30 3.00 8.95
CA HIS A 422 10.98 4.20 8.43
C HIS A 422 10.63 4.41 6.96
N GLN A 423 11.02 5.57 6.42
CA GLN A 423 11.06 5.83 4.98
C GLN A 423 12.52 5.95 4.53
N ARG A 424 12.84 5.42 3.36
CA ARG A 424 14.15 5.50 2.71
C ARG A 424 14.12 6.58 1.64
N ALA A 425 15.29 7.15 1.34
CA ALA A 425 15.46 8.13 0.27
C ALA A 425 15.65 7.49 -1.12
N SER A 426 15.60 6.16 -1.23
CA SER A 426 15.82 5.43 -2.48
C SER A 426 14.54 5.25 -3.28
N GLU A 427 14.68 4.98 -4.59
CA GLU A 427 13.54 4.66 -5.47
C GLU A 427 12.82 3.34 -5.12
N TYR A 428 13.37 2.58 -4.16
CA TYR A 428 12.84 1.32 -3.65
C TYR A 428 12.18 1.49 -2.28
N ASP A 429 11.87 2.71 -1.87
CA ASP A 429 11.06 2.94 -0.68
C ASP A 429 9.67 2.33 -0.82
N TRP A 430 9.17 1.74 0.26
CA TRP A 430 7.90 1.01 0.28
C TRP A 430 6.72 1.90 -0.14
N LEU A 431 6.75 3.20 0.14
CA LEU A 431 5.66 4.13 -0.23
C LEU A 431 5.70 4.45 -1.73
N ILE A 432 6.90 4.53 -2.31
CA ILE A 432 7.06 4.70 -3.76
C ILE A 432 6.56 3.45 -4.48
N GLU A 433 6.95 2.27 -4.02
CA GLU A 433 6.50 0.98 -4.57
C GLU A 433 4.98 0.82 -4.41
N LEU A 434 4.42 1.10 -3.23
CA LEU A 434 2.97 1.10 -3.00
C LEU A 434 2.24 1.95 -4.06
N LYS A 435 2.70 3.18 -4.30
CA LYS A 435 2.11 4.08 -5.31
C LYS A 435 2.26 3.54 -6.73
N ARG A 436 3.40 2.93 -7.06
CA ARG A 436 3.64 2.31 -8.38
C ARG A 436 2.71 1.12 -8.65
N LYS A 437 2.35 0.36 -7.60
CA LYS A 437 1.45 -0.80 -7.70
C LYS A 437 -0.04 -0.43 -7.75
N MET A 438 -0.41 0.79 -7.37
CA MET A 438 -1.80 1.24 -7.42
C MET A 438 -2.30 1.43 -8.87
N PRO A 439 -3.58 1.09 -9.15
CA PRO A 439 -4.25 1.48 -10.39
C PRO A 439 -4.21 2.99 -10.61
N ASN A 440 -4.12 3.45 -11.87
CA ASN A 440 -3.92 4.87 -12.20
C ASN A 440 -4.93 5.82 -11.54
N GLU A 441 -6.23 5.49 -11.58
CA GLU A 441 -7.29 6.33 -11.00
C GLU A 441 -7.17 6.40 -9.47
N ALA A 442 -7.03 5.24 -8.81
CA ALA A 442 -6.81 5.15 -7.38
C ALA A 442 -5.52 5.84 -6.95
N ARG A 443 -4.45 5.79 -7.76
CA ARG A 443 -3.18 6.46 -7.47
C ARG A 443 -3.33 7.97 -7.47
N LEU A 444 -4.08 8.54 -8.42
CA LEU A 444 -4.33 9.98 -8.47
C LEU A 444 -5.10 10.46 -7.23
N GLU A 445 -6.16 9.75 -6.87
CA GLU A 445 -6.93 10.02 -5.64
C GLU A 445 -6.07 9.82 -4.39
N PHE A 446 -5.25 8.77 -4.35
CA PHE A 446 -4.31 8.51 -3.28
C PHE A 446 -3.32 9.66 -3.12
N GLU A 447 -2.66 10.09 -4.20
CA GLU A 447 -1.70 11.20 -4.14
C GLU A 447 -2.37 12.53 -3.77
N ALA A 448 -3.58 12.80 -4.28
CA ALA A 448 -4.37 13.99 -3.92
C ALA A 448 -4.82 13.97 -2.44
N GLY A 449 -5.14 12.81 -1.90
CA GLY A 449 -5.53 12.60 -0.50
C GLY A 449 -4.38 12.63 0.51
N THR A 450 -3.21 13.12 0.13
CA THR A 450 -2.08 13.23 1.08
C THR A 450 -2.39 14.30 2.14
N TYR A 451 -2.42 13.93 3.41
CA TYR A 451 -2.63 14.91 4.49
C TYR A 451 -1.48 15.93 4.57
N SER A 452 -1.79 17.17 4.94
CA SER A 452 -0.82 18.29 5.01
C SER A 452 0.40 18.01 5.89
N LYS A 453 0.24 17.15 6.92
CA LYS A 453 1.31 16.58 7.74
C LYS A 453 1.40 15.07 7.51
N PRO A 454 1.96 14.63 6.37
CA PRO A 454 1.80 13.27 5.89
C PRO A 454 2.54 12.23 6.74
N VAL A 455 3.49 12.65 7.58
CA VAL A 455 4.28 11.75 8.43
C VAL A 455 4.17 12.16 9.88
N LEU A 456 3.82 11.19 10.74
CA LEU A 456 3.94 11.29 12.20
C LEU A 456 5.01 10.32 12.68
N THR A 457 6.11 10.83 13.23
CA THR A 457 7.17 9.97 13.78
C THR A 457 7.06 9.87 15.28
N ILE A 458 7.05 8.65 15.82
CA ILE A 458 7.00 8.41 17.26
C ILE A 458 8.34 7.90 17.80
N GLY A 459 8.85 8.59 18.83
CA GLY A 459 10.10 8.27 19.52
C GLY A 459 9.90 7.46 20.81
N PRO A 460 10.92 7.30 21.66
CA PRO A 460 10.80 6.66 22.97
C PRO A 460 9.84 7.41 23.89
N LEU A 461 9.36 6.75 24.95
CA LEU A 461 8.61 7.43 26.02
C LEU A 461 9.53 8.42 26.75
N ASP A 462 8.95 9.52 27.24
CA ASP A 462 9.68 10.39 28.15
C ASP A 462 9.89 9.69 29.50
N GLU A 463 10.81 10.20 30.33
CA GLU A 463 11.18 9.54 31.58
C GLU A 463 10.02 9.43 32.59
N LYS A 464 9.07 10.37 32.55
CA LYS A 464 7.93 10.36 33.47
C LYS A 464 6.90 9.31 33.06
N ASP A 465 6.60 9.27 31.76
CA ASP A 465 5.70 8.30 31.15
C ASP A 465 6.29 6.89 31.23
N GLU A 466 7.60 6.74 31.03
CA GLU A 466 8.31 5.47 31.18
C GLU A 466 8.25 4.94 32.63
N ALA A 467 8.43 5.80 33.64
CA ALA A 467 8.28 5.40 35.04
C ALA A 467 6.84 4.96 35.36
N SER A 468 5.85 5.70 34.86
CA SER A 468 4.43 5.38 35.02
C SER A 468 4.07 4.08 34.30
N TYR A 469 4.65 3.83 33.13
CA TYR A 469 4.50 2.58 32.38
C TYR A 469 5.01 1.38 33.19
N ILE A 470 6.16 1.50 33.86
CA ILE A 470 6.72 0.44 34.69
C ILE A 470 5.82 0.17 35.91
N GLU A 471 5.38 1.23 36.60
CA GLU A 471 4.50 1.11 37.76
C GLU A 471 3.19 0.39 37.40
N ASN A 472 2.55 0.80 36.31
CA ASN A 472 1.34 0.15 35.78
C ASN A 472 1.58 -1.33 35.43
N TYR A 473 2.73 -1.63 34.82
CA TYR A 473 3.07 -3.02 34.47
C TYR A 473 3.29 -3.87 35.72
N LEU A 474 3.95 -3.32 36.75
CA LEU A 474 4.14 -3.98 38.04
C LEU A 474 2.80 -4.23 38.75
N GLU A 475 1.88 -3.27 38.70
CA GLU A 475 0.52 -3.40 39.24
C GLU A 475 -0.21 -4.60 38.64
N ALA A 476 -0.14 -4.74 37.31
CA ALA A 476 -0.80 -5.83 36.59
C ALA A 476 -0.06 -7.18 36.72
N TYR A 477 1.27 -7.18 36.77
CA TYR A 477 2.07 -8.40 36.66
C TYR A 477 2.44 -9.06 37.99
N LEU A 478 2.75 -8.29 39.04
CA LEU A 478 3.11 -8.85 40.35
C LEU A 478 2.05 -9.78 40.97
N PRO A 479 0.73 -9.57 40.78
CA PRO A 479 -0.30 -10.50 41.24
C PRO A 479 -0.25 -11.87 40.55
N LEU A 480 0.31 -11.95 39.34
CA LEU A 480 0.41 -13.20 38.56
C LEU A 480 1.63 -14.06 38.95
N LEU A 481 2.54 -13.52 39.76
CA LEU A 481 3.77 -14.19 40.16
C LEU A 481 3.58 -14.93 41.49
N GLY A 482 4.27 -16.07 41.63
CA GLY A 482 4.37 -16.80 42.89
C GLY A 482 5.02 -15.94 43.99
N THR A 483 4.60 -16.16 45.24
CA THR A 483 5.07 -15.38 46.39
C THR A 483 6.52 -15.73 46.74
N SER A 484 7.38 -14.70 46.82
CA SER A 484 8.75 -14.78 47.34
C SER A 484 9.08 -13.50 48.11
N ALA A 485 10.08 -13.54 48.99
CA ALA A 485 10.47 -12.35 49.77
C ALA A 485 10.81 -11.15 48.88
N PHE A 486 11.41 -11.39 47.72
CA PHE A 486 11.71 -10.35 46.73
C PHE A 486 10.45 -9.80 46.05
N ILE A 487 9.50 -10.67 45.69
CA ILE A 487 8.23 -10.25 45.06
C ILE A 487 7.37 -9.47 46.05
N ASP A 488 7.33 -9.86 47.33
CA ASP A 488 6.61 -9.13 48.37
C ASP A 488 7.25 -7.75 48.63
N GLU A 489 8.58 -7.66 48.61
CA GLU A 489 9.29 -6.38 48.66
C GLU A 489 8.92 -5.49 47.45
N CYS A 490 8.77 -6.08 46.26
CA CYS A 490 8.34 -5.33 45.08
C CYS A 490 6.88 -4.85 45.17
N LYS A 491 6.00 -5.64 45.78
CA LYS A 491 4.60 -5.26 46.02
C LYS A 491 4.47 -4.12 47.02
N ALA A 492 5.36 -4.06 48.02
CA ALA A 492 5.31 -3.07 49.08
C ALA A 492 5.71 -1.65 48.63
N ASP A 493 6.62 -1.52 47.66
CA ASP A 493 7.14 -0.22 47.20
C ASP A 493 7.34 -0.17 45.68
N LYS A 494 6.23 -0.26 44.94
CA LYS A 494 6.22 -0.30 43.46
C LYS A 494 6.88 0.93 42.84
N ALA A 495 6.62 2.12 43.39
CA ALA A 495 7.15 3.38 42.87
C ALA A 495 8.69 3.45 42.94
N ASN A 496 9.30 3.00 44.05
CA ASN A 496 10.75 2.95 44.16
C ASN A 496 11.35 1.87 43.23
N LYS A 497 10.71 0.70 43.15
CA LYS A 497 11.14 -0.36 42.23
C LYS A 497 11.06 0.08 40.77
N ALA A 498 10.03 0.83 40.39
CA ALA A 498 9.91 1.40 39.05
C ALA A 498 11.11 2.28 38.69
N LYS A 499 11.55 3.16 39.61
CA LYS A 499 12.76 3.99 39.42
C LYS A 499 14.04 3.15 39.27
N ILE A 500 14.18 2.08 40.06
CA ILE A 500 15.33 1.18 39.98
C ILE A 500 15.35 0.45 38.64
N ILE A 501 14.21 -0.09 38.21
CA ILE A 501 14.07 -0.79 36.92
C ILE A 501 14.36 0.18 35.78
N GLN A 502 13.80 1.39 35.81
CA GLN A 502 14.02 2.42 34.81
C GLN A 502 15.50 2.75 34.64
N SER A 503 16.18 3.05 35.75
CA SER A 503 17.61 3.35 35.78
C SER A 503 18.43 2.18 35.22
N LYS A 504 18.13 0.95 35.65
CA LYS A 504 18.82 -0.24 35.14
C LYS A 504 18.58 -0.46 33.64
N PHE A 505 17.35 -0.30 33.18
CA PHE A 505 17.00 -0.46 31.77
C PHE A 505 17.77 0.54 30.89
N ARG A 506 17.77 1.83 31.25
CA ARG A 506 18.50 2.87 30.52
C ARG A 506 20.03 2.70 30.56
N ASN A 507 20.57 2.16 31.65
CA ASN A 507 22.00 1.90 31.76
C ASN A 507 22.45 0.62 31.02
N SER A 508 21.54 -0.35 30.85
CA SER A 508 21.82 -1.63 30.20
C SER A 508 21.53 -1.65 28.70
N MET A 509 20.60 -0.83 28.21
CA MET A 509 20.12 -0.87 26.83
C MET A 509 20.58 0.34 26.03
N SER A 510 20.84 0.14 24.73
CA SER A 510 21.17 1.24 23.81
C SER A 510 19.96 2.12 23.53
N ALA A 511 20.19 3.38 23.13
CA ALA A 511 19.11 4.35 22.85
C ALA A 511 18.06 3.83 21.84
N PRO A 512 18.42 3.14 20.74
CA PRO A 512 17.44 2.55 19.83
C PRO A 512 16.54 1.50 20.48
N CYS A 513 16.94 0.90 21.61
CA CYS A 513 16.22 -0.16 22.31
C CYS A 513 15.30 0.36 23.43
N LEU A 514 15.23 1.68 23.64
CA LEU A 514 14.32 2.31 24.61
C LEU A 514 12.87 2.32 24.10
N ARG A 515 12.30 1.12 23.95
CA ARG A 515 10.98 0.86 23.39
C ARG A 515 10.06 0.22 24.43
N PRO A 516 8.76 0.57 24.49
CA PRO A 516 7.83 -0.03 25.45
C PRO A 516 7.81 -1.56 25.45
N LEU A 517 7.92 -2.20 24.28
CA LEU A 517 8.00 -3.66 24.18
C LEU A 517 9.21 -4.23 24.93
N PHE A 518 10.41 -3.71 24.67
CA PHE A 518 11.63 -4.17 25.35
C PHE A 518 11.62 -3.83 26.83
N LEU A 519 10.98 -2.74 27.23
CA LEU A 519 10.78 -2.40 28.63
C LEU A 519 9.90 -3.45 29.34
N SER A 520 8.79 -3.87 28.72
CA SER A 520 7.95 -4.95 29.25
C SER A 520 8.71 -6.26 29.40
N VAL A 521 9.50 -6.64 28.38
CA VAL A 521 10.37 -7.83 28.45
C VAL A 521 11.40 -7.68 29.57
N PHE A 522 12.03 -6.51 29.70
CA PHE A 522 13.03 -6.22 30.74
C PHE A 522 12.45 -6.32 32.15
N ILE A 523 11.26 -5.75 32.40
CA ILE A 523 10.57 -5.86 33.69
C ILE A 523 10.39 -7.33 34.08
N GLU A 524 9.91 -8.14 33.14
CA GLU A 524 9.67 -9.56 33.39
C GLU A 524 10.97 -10.35 33.65
N VAL A 525 12.02 -10.09 32.88
CA VAL A 525 13.34 -10.73 33.08
C VAL A 525 13.95 -10.29 34.42
N TRP A 526 13.91 -8.99 34.72
CA TRP A 526 14.41 -8.42 35.97
C TRP A 526 13.76 -9.04 37.21
N LEU A 527 12.42 -9.19 37.19
CA LEU A 527 11.68 -9.84 38.26
C LEU A 527 12.03 -11.32 38.38
N SER A 528 12.14 -12.04 37.25
CA SER A 528 12.46 -13.47 37.25
C SER A 528 13.85 -13.80 37.81
N LYS A 529 14.76 -12.81 37.81
CA LYS A 529 16.13 -12.92 38.30
C LYS A 529 16.32 -12.26 39.67
N GLU A 530 15.23 -11.93 40.36
CA GLU A 530 15.24 -11.27 41.67
C GLU A 530 16.10 -9.99 41.68
N GLY A 531 16.01 -9.21 40.60
CA GLY A 531 16.72 -7.94 40.40
C GLY A 531 18.21 -8.05 40.08
N ARG A 532 18.74 -9.28 39.97
CA ARG A 532 20.14 -9.60 39.63
C ARG A 532 20.30 -9.78 38.12
N THR A 533 20.23 -8.67 37.39
CA THR A 533 20.44 -8.66 35.93
C THR A 533 21.55 -7.68 35.55
N ASN A 534 22.55 -8.17 34.81
CA ASN A 534 23.54 -7.37 34.11
C ASN A 534 23.41 -7.71 32.62
N LEU A 535 22.42 -7.11 31.96
CA LEU A 535 22.19 -7.28 30.53
C LEU A 535 22.97 -6.19 29.77
N THR A 536 23.54 -6.56 28.63
CA THR A 536 24.38 -5.70 27.80
C THR A 536 23.87 -5.57 26.36
N SER A 537 22.93 -6.41 25.94
CA SER A 537 22.32 -6.36 24.60
C SER A 537 20.85 -6.80 24.58
N THR A 538 20.17 -6.48 23.47
CA THR A 538 18.80 -6.93 23.20
C THR A 538 18.71 -8.45 23.04
N GLU A 539 19.72 -9.08 22.42
CA GLU A 539 19.80 -10.53 22.27
C GLU A 539 19.87 -11.22 23.63
N GLU A 540 20.68 -10.70 24.56
CA GLU A 540 20.74 -11.23 25.93
C GLU A 540 19.39 -11.09 26.64
N LEU A 541 18.72 -9.96 26.46
CA LEU A 541 17.39 -9.72 27.03
C LEU A 541 16.36 -10.72 26.51
N LEU A 542 16.27 -10.90 25.19
CA LEU A 542 15.31 -11.82 24.57
C LEU A 542 15.66 -13.28 24.87
N SER A 543 16.95 -13.64 24.95
CA SER A 543 17.42 -14.96 25.37
C SER A 543 16.94 -15.28 26.79
N GLU A 544 17.14 -14.36 27.73
CA GLU A 544 16.72 -14.55 29.12
C GLU A 544 15.19 -14.58 29.27
N TYR A 545 14.48 -13.80 28.46
CA TYR A 545 13.02 -13.88 28.37
C TYR A 545 12.56 -15.25 27.88
N LEU A 546 13.14 -15.75 26.79
CA LEU A 546 12.80 -17.06 26.24
C LEU A 546 13.17 -18.18 27.22
N ASN A 547 14.31 -18.10 27.91
CA ASN A 547 14.68 -19.04 28.96
C ASN A 547 13.66 -19.06 30.12
N LYS A 548 13.08 -17.91 30.45
CA LYS A 548 11.97 -17.83 31.41
C LYS A 548 10.74 -18.57 30.89
N GLU A 549 10.36 -18.33 29.64
CA GLU A 549 9.19 -18.97 29.03
C GLU A 549 9.37 -20.48 28.84
N LYS A 550 10.58 -20.95 28.50
CA LYS A 550 10.92 -22.39 28.49
C LYS A 550 10.64 -23.06 29.82
N LYS A 551 11.01 -22.44 30.94
CA LYS A 551 10.72 -22.98 32.28
C LYS A 551 9.22 -23.07 32.53
N ARG A 552 8.44 -22.10 32.03
CA ARG A 552 6.98 -22.11 32.13
C ARG A 552 6.37 -23.22 31.26
N TRP A 553 6.76 -23.32 30.00
CA TRP A 553 6.29 -24.38 29.09
C TRP A 553 6.66 -25.78 29.57
N LYS A 554 7.82 -25.94 30.21
CA LYS A 554 8.21 -27.21 30.85
C LYS A 554 7.21 -27.67 31.91
N LEU A 555 6.60 -26.75 32.66
CA LEU A 555 5.55 -27.11 33.63
C LEU A 555 4.28 -27.64 32.95
N ILE A 556 3.99 -27.18 31.74
CA ILE A 556 2.81 -27.59 30.96
C ILE A 556 3.08 -28.91 30.24
N LEU A 557 4.18 -28.97 29.49
CA LEU A 557 4.57 -30.07 28.61
C LEU A 557 5.16 -31.28 29.38
N GLY A 558 5.76 -31.04 30.54
CA GLY A 558 6.20 -32.07 31.48
C GLY A 558 7.68 -32.45 31.40
N ASP A 559 8.32 -32.33 30.25
CA ASP A 559 9.75 -32.63 30.07
C ASP A 559 10.46 -31.72 29.05
N ASP A 560 11.79 -31.78 29.02
CA ASP A 560 12.61 -30.93 28.15
C ASP A 560 12.53 -31.33 26.67
N ILE A 561 12.27 -32.61 26.36
CA ILE A 561 12.22 -33.10 24.97
C ILE A 561 10.97 -32.55 24.27
N LEU A 562 9.82 -32.54 24.95
CA LEU A 562 8.59 -31.94 24.45
C LEU A 562 8.70 -30.42 24.33
N VAL A 563 9.38 -29.73 25.25
CA VAL A 563 9.64 -28.29 25.16
C VAL A 563 10.50 -27.96 23.93
N ASP A 564 11.55 -28.75 23.69
CA ASP A 564 12.42 -28.56 22.53
C ASP A 564 11.69 -28.88 21.22
N SER A 565 10.84 -29.91 21.21
CA SER A 565 9.98 -30.25 20.06
C SER A 565 8.99 -29.12 19.77
N TYR A 566 8.35 -28.60 20.81
CA TYR A 566 7.44 -27.46 20.75
C TYR A 566 8.12 -26.22 20.19
N LEU A 567 9.31 -25.86 20.68
CA LEU A 567 10.07 -24.69 20.19
C LEU A 567 10.44 -24.78 18.71
N ARG A 568 10.86 -25.96 18.24
CA ARG A 568 11.20 -26.17 16.81
C ARG A 568 9.97 -26.06 15.91
N VAL A 569 8.82 -26.53 16.37
CA VAL A 569 7.57 -26.42 15.63
C VAL A 569 7.02 -24.98 15.68
N LEU A 570 7.14 -24.33 16.85
CA LEU A 570 6.78 -22.92 17.04
C LEU A 570 7.58 -22.00 16.12
N SER A 571 8.87 -22.26 15.91
CA SER A 571 9.67 -21.44 14.99
C SER A 571 9.20 -21.54 13.53
N VAL A 572 8.63 -22.66 13.09
CA VAL A 572 7.96 -22.75 11.77
C VAL A 572 6.71 -21.88 11.76
N ALA A 573 5.88 -22.00 12.80
CA ALA A 573 4.65 -21.23 12.92
C ALA A 573 4.93 -19.71 12.99
N CYS A 574 6.05 -19.28 13.59
CA CYS A 574 6.46 -17.87 13.64
C CYS A 574 6.65 -17.26 12.24
N ILE A 575 6.93 -18.08 11.23
CA ILE A 575 7.11 -17.64 9.84
C ILE A 575 5.84 -17.81 9.02
N VAL A 576 5.17 -18.96 9.18
CA VAL A 576 3.99 -19.32 8.37
C VAL A 576 2.72 -18.61 8.86
N GLY A 577 2.70 -18.14 10.10
CA GLY A 577 1.53 -17.53 10.74
C GLY A 577 0.62 -18.57 11.39
N ILE A 578 0.09 -19.50 10.60
CA ILE A 578 -0.71 -20.64 11.12
C ILE A 578 -0.12 -21.93 10.56
N PHE A 579 0.46 -22.76 11.42
CA PHE A 579 1.06 -24.03 11.02
C PHE A 579 0.17 -25.21 11.42
N ASN A 580 -0.31 -25.97 10.43
CA ASN A 580 -1.03 -27.21 10.65
C ASN A 580 -0.02 -28.33 10.92
N ILE A 581 0.11 -28.73 12.19
CA ILE A 581 1.09 -29.75 12.58
C ILE A 581 0.61 -31.16 12.21
N THR A 582 -0.68 -31.33 11.92
CA THR A 582 -1.31 -32.60 11.52
C THR A 582 -1.10 -32.89 10.02
N ASP A 583 -1.17 -31.86 9.16
CA ASP A 583 -0.94 -31.98 7.71
C ASP A 583 0.25 -31.14 7.24
N VAL A 584 1.46 -31.61 7.59
CA VAL A 584 2.71 -30.96 7.19
C VAL A 584 3.05 -31.32 5.73
N GLN A 585 3.39 -30.31 4.93
CA GLN A 585 3.79 -30.44 3.53
C GLN A 585 5.33 -30.36 3.37
N GLY A 586 5.86 -30.95 2.30
CA GLY A 586 7.29 -30.93 1.96
C GLY A 586 8.16 -31.91 2.77
N THR A 587 9.32 -31.43 3.24
CA THR A 587 10.34 -32.29 3.88
C THR A 587 9.91 -32.82 5.27
N ASN A 588 10.34 -34.03 5.63
CA ASN A 588 10.07 -34.63 6.96
C ASN A 588 10.96 -34.11 8.10
N TYR A 589 11.57 -32.92 7.97
CA TYR A 589 12.58 -32.41 8.90
C TYR A 589 12.11 -32.37 10.37
N LEU A 590 10.86 -31.96 10.63
CA LEU A 590 10.27 -31.90 11.98
C LEU A 590 9.15 -32.93 12.21
N ALA A 591 9.06 -33.99 11.39
CA ALA A 591 7.97 -34.95 11.46
C ALA A 591 7.89 -35.66 12.84
N GLU A 592 9.03 -36.01 13.42
CA GLU A 592 9.07 -36.65 14.74
C GLU A 592 8.62 -35.68 15.85
N ASP A 593 9.01 -34.42 15.78
CA ASP A 593 8.59 -33.39 16.74
C ASP A 593 7.07 -33.14 16.66
N CYS A 594 6.51 -33.06 15.45
CA CYS A 594 5.06 -32.93 15.25
C CYS A 594 4.30 -34.12 15.83
N ASN A 595 4.75 -35.36 15.55
CA ASN A 595 4.12 -36.57 16.08
C ASN A 595 4.12 -36.65 17.61
N ARG A 596 5.21 -36.21 18.27
CA ARG A 596 5.27 -36.14 19.74
C ARG A 596 4.26 -35.14 20.31
N LEU A 597 4.12 -33.97 19.67
CA LEU A 597 3.17 -32.94 20.10
C LEU A 597 1.73 -33.38 19.89
N ILE A 598 1.39 -33.94 18.72
CA ILE A 598 0.05 -34.49 18.43
C ILE A 598 -0.31 -35.56 19.48
N SER A 599 0.61 -36.50 19.73
CA SER A 599 0.39 -37.54 20.75
C SER A 599 0.11 -36.96 22.14
N PHE A 600 0.80 -35.87 22.51
CA PHE A 600 0.59 -35.17 23.77
C PHE A 600 -0.77 -34.45 23.81
N PHE A 601 -1.14 -33.73 22.75
CA PHE A 601 -2.41 -33.00 22.68
C PHE A 601 -3.60 -33.94 22.65
N ASP A 602 -3.55 -35.00 21.84
CA ASP A 602 -4.60 -36.01 21.77
C ASP A 602 -4.83 -36.70 23.13
N ALA A 603 -3.75 -37.02 23.86
CA ALA A 603 -3.84 -37.64 25.18
C ALA A 603 -4.49 -36.74 26.25
N ARG A 604 -4.43 -35.41 26.10
CA ARG A 604 -4.93 -34.43 27.09
C ARG A 604 -6.21 -33.71 26.69
N SER A 605 -6.61 -33.79 25.42
CA SER A 605 -7.75 -33.03 24.88
C SER A 605 -9.12 -33.51 25.37
N GLY A 606 -9.29 -34.77 25.76
CA GLY A 606 -10.45 -35.26 26.52
C GLY A 606 -11.85 -34.80 26.04
N ARG A 607 -12.10 -34.76 24.72
CA ARG A 607 -13.33 -34.29 24.01
C ARG A 607 -13.62 -32.77 23.98
N PRO A 608 -14.30 -32.28 22.93
CA PRO A 608 -14.30 -30.88 22.49
C PRO A 608 -15.39 -30.03 23.15
N GLY A 609 -15.08 -28.75 23.36
CA GLY A 609 -15.95 -27.76 24.03
C GLY A 609 -15.46 -27.33 25.42
N ALA A 610 -14.33 -27.86 25.89
CA ALA A 610 -13.64 -27.37 27.10
C ALA A 610 -12.80 -26.14 26.76
N ASP A 611 -12.75 -25.16 27.69
CA ASP A 611 -11.89 -23.96 27.61
C ASP A 611 -10.49 -24.30 27.05
N ASN A 612 -9.94 -23.46 26.16
CA ASN A 612 -8.66 -23.67 25.45
C ASN A 612 -7.53 -24.20 26.36
N LEU A 613 -7.42 -25.53 26.50
CA LEU A 613 -6.44 -26.22 27.36
C LEU A 613 -4.99 -25.89 26.99
N PHE A 614 -4.76 -25.43 25.75
CA PHE A 614 -3.44 -25.18 25.18
C PHE A 614 -3.25 -23.74 24.68
N GLU A 615 -4.07 -22.78 25.13
CA GLU A 615 -3.93 -21.38 24.73
C GLU A 615 -2.51 -20.84 25.05
N ASP A 616 -1.95 -21.24 26.19
CA ASP A 616 -0.59 -20.89 26.62
C ASP A 616 0.53 -21.48 25.74
N LEU A 617 0.19 -22.43 24.87
CA LEU A 617 1.07 -23.06 23.88
C LEU A 617 0.73 -22.63 22.44
N PHE A 618 -0.17 -21.68 22.21
CA PHE A 618 -0.61 -21.27 20.86
C PHE A 618 -1.21 -22.39 20.01
N VAL A 619 -1.78 -23.42 20.63
CA VAL A 619 -2.35 -24.56 19.91
C VAL A 619 -3.87 -24.56 20.06
N SER A 620 -4.55 -24.64 18.92
CA SER A 620 -6.00 -24.82 18.81
C SER A 620 -6.34 -26.06 17.99
N VAL A 621 -7.58 -26.54 18.12
CA VAL A 621 -8.12 -27.64 17.32
C VAL A 621 -9.19 -27.10 16.38
N SER A 622 -9.11 -27.48 15.10
CA SER A 622 -10.18 -27.27 14.13
C SER A 622 -10.91 -28.59 13.93
N GLU A 623 -12.23 -28.58 14.10
CA GLU A 623 -13.11 -29.66 13.66
C GLU A 623 -13.51 -29.41 12.20
N GLN A 624 -13.76 -30.46 11.42
CA GLN A 624 -14.40 -30.29 10.11
C GLN A 624 -15.81 -29.73 10.31
N GLU A 625 -16.02 -28.45 10.03
CA GLU A 625 -17.37 -27.92 9.83
C GLU A 625 -17.91 -28.48 8.50
N ASP A 626 -19.03 -29.21 8.56
CA ASP A 626 -19.84 -29.59 7.39
C ASP A 626 -20.46 -28.30 6.77
N ASP A 627 -19.66 -27.48 6.10
CA ASP A 627 -20.17 -26.39 5.28
C ASP A 627 -20.58 -26.97 3.91
N PRO A 628 -21.87 -26.96 3.54
CA PRO A 628 -22.36 -27.60 2.33
C PRO A 628 -21.71 -26.99 1.09
N ALA A 629 -20.84 -27.77 0.44
CA ALA A 629 -20.39 -27.59 -0.93
C ALA A 629 -20.15 -26.13 -1.33
N GLN A 630 -19.30 -25.41 -0.58
CA GLN A 630 -18.68 -24.22 -1.16
C GLN A 630 -17.88 -24.68 -2.39
N PRO A 631 -18.07 -24.05 -3.56
CA PRO A 631 -17.22 -24.35 -4.70
C PRO A 631 -15.77 -24.14 -4.27
N THR A 632 -14.94 -25.13 -4.56
CA THR A 632 -13.51 -25.04 -4.23
C THR A 632 -12.95 -23.73 -4.81
N LEU A 633 -11.96 -23.11 -4.15
CA LEU A 633 -11.29 -21.91 -4.70
C LEU A 633 -10.94 -22.12 -6.19
N PHE A 634 -10.60 -23.35 -6.55
CA PHE A 634 -10.41 -23.85 -7.91
C PHE A 634 -11.63 -23.68 -8.85
N GLU A 635 -12.84 -24.06 -8.43
CA GLU A 635 -14.09 -23.88 -9.20
C GLU A 635 -14.47 -22.40 -9.36
N LEU A 636 -14.23 -21.58 -8.33
CA LEU A 636 -14.46 -20.12 -8.39
C LEU A 636 -13.47 -19.41 -9.33
N LEU A 637 -12.19 -19.77 -9.27
CA LEU A 637 -11.13 -19.23 -10.12
C LEU A 637 -11.34 -19.60 -11.60
N TYR A 638 -11.76 -20.84 -11.89
CA TYR A 638 -12.03 -21.27 -13.26
C TYR A 638 -13.32 -20.68 -13.85
N GLN A 639 -14.38 -20.46 -13.05
CA GLN A 639 -15.56 -19.74 -13.53
C GLN A 639 -15.26 -18.29 -13.96
N GLN A 640 -14.17 -17.69 -13.47
CA GLN A 640 -13.69 -16.40 -13.95
C GLN A 640 -12.81 -16.52 -15.20
N MET A 641 -12.04 -17.60 -15.35
CA MET A 641 -11.18 -17.85 -16.51
C MET A 641 -11.94 -18.36 -17.75
N ASP A 642 -13.03 -19.12 -17.57
CA ASP A 642 -13.88 -19.68 -18.65
C ASP A 642 -14.95 -18.70 -19.17
N LYS A 643 -15.04 -17.49 -18.62
CA LYS A 643 -15.77 -16.42 -19.30
C LYS A 643 -14.99 -16.05 -20.55
N GLU A 644 -15.37 -16.63 -21.69
CA GLU A 644 -15.03 -16.07 -23.00
C GLU A 644 -15.16 -14.54 -22.94
N PRO A 645 -14.28 -13.78 -23.63
CA PRO A 645 -14.33 -12.33 -23.63
C PRO A 645 -15.64 -11.88 -24.28
N GLN A 646 -16.71 -11.86 -23.50
CA GLN A 646 -17.89 -11.10 -23.84
C GLN A 646 -17.42 -9.67 -23.96
N LYS A 647 -17.71 -9.08 -25.12
CA LYS A 647 -17.61 -7.64 -25.36
C LYS A 647 -18.53 -6.93 -24.35
N ALA A 648 -18.06 -6.79 -23.13
CA ALA A 648 -18.58 -5.84 -22.17
C ALA A 648 -17.82 -4.53 -22.40
N GLU A 649 -18.52 -3.57 -23.00
CA GLU A 649 -18.15 -2.16 -23.00
C GLU A 649 -18.26 -1.62 -21.57
N SER A 650 -17.22 -1.85 -20.77
CA SER A 650 -16.93 -1.07 -19.55
C SER A 650 -15.51 -1.39 -19.12
N GLY A 651 -14.64 -0.39 -19.16
CA GLY A 651 -13.18 -0.52 -19.10
C GLY A 651 -12.59 -0.86 -17.72
N GLY A 652 -11.37 -1.39 -17.78
CA GLY A 652 -10.28 -1.08 -16.86
C GLY A 652 -10.16 -1.85 -15.53
N SER A 653 -9.43 -2.98 -15.55
CA SER A 653 -8.27 -3.26 -14.65
C SER A 653 -7.88 -4.74 -14.56
N SER A 654 -8.80 -5.69 -14.79
CA SER A 654 -8.47 -7.14 -14.76
C SER A 654 -7.83 -7.67 -16.07
N LYS A 655 -7.80 -6.86 -17.13
CA LYS A 655 -7.34 -7.27 -18.47
C LYS A 655 -5.83 -7.16 -18.74
N SER A 656 -4.97 -6.76 -17.80
CA SER A 656 -3.56 -6.49 -18.10
C SER A 656 -2.50 -7.15 -17.21
N LEU A 657 -2.85 -8.15 -16.39
CA LEU A 657 -1.83 -8.93 -15.69
C LEU A 657 -1.23 -9.98 -16.63
N ASP A 658 0.09 -9.99 -16.72
CA ASP A 658 0.87 -10.96 -17.49
C ASP A 658 0.77 -12.38 -16.90
N GLN A 659 1.11 -13.42 -17.67
CA GLN A 659 1.01 -14.82 -17.24
C GLN A 659 1.81 -15.09 -15.94
N ASP A 660 3.03 -14.56 -15.81
CA ASP A 660 3.87 -14.74 -14.61
C ASP A 660 3.24 -14.08 -13.37
N GLU A 661 2.61 -12.91 -13.54
CA GLU A 661 1.96 -12.20 -12.42
C GLU A 661 0.70 -12.93 -11.97
N LYS A 662 -0.12 -13.42 -12.91
CA LYS A 662 -1.29 -14.24 -12.58
C LYS A 662 -0.88 -15.52 -11.87
N PHE A 663 0.17 -16.18 -12.37
CA PHE A 663 0.62 -17.45 -11.80
C PHE A 663 1.32 -17.26 -10.45
N SER A 664 2.17 -16.24 -10.29
CA SER A 664 2.80 -15.88 -9.01
C SER A 664 1.78 -15.48 -7.95
N LEU A 665 0.73 -14.75 -8.33
CA LEU A 665 -0.34 -14.35 -7.40
C LEU A 665 -1.21 -15.55 -6.96
N LEU A 666 -1.30 -16.59 -7.79
CA LEU A 666 -2.08 -17.81 -7.51
C LEU A 666 -1.25 -18.95 -6.92
N ALA A 667 0.05 -19.04 -7.21
CA ALA A 667 0.92 -20.16 -6.83
C ALA A 667 0.91 -20.45 -5.32
N PRO A 668 0.96 -19.45 -4.42
CA PRO A 668 0.85 -19.68 -2.98
C PRO A 668 -0.52 -20.26 -2.55
N TYR A 669 -1.61 -19.91 -3.22
CA TYR A 669 -2.97 -20.36 -2.88
C TYR A 669 -3.31 -21.74 -3.45
N VAL A 670 -2.76 -22.06 -4.63
CA VAL A 670 -2.86 -23.38 -5.26
C VAL A 670 -2.32 -24.46 -4.34
N LYS A 671 -1.19 -24.18 -3.70
CA LYS A 671 -0.49 -25.08 -2.76
C LYS A 671 -1.28 -25.49 -1.51
N LEU A 672 -2.14 -24.62 -0.96
CA LEU A 672 -2.94 -24.94 0.23
C LEU A 672 -4.13 -25.86 -0.08
N SER A 673 -4.48 -26.02 -1.35
CA SER A 673 -5.71 -26.72 -1.77
C SER A 673 -5.46 -27.93 -2.68
N ALA A 674 -4.27 -28.05 -3.28
CA ALA A 674 -3.88 -29.18 -4.12
C ALA A 674 -2.36 -29.25 -4.33
N ASP A 675 -1.89 -30.41 -4.81
CA ASP A 675 -0.50 -30.57 -5.23
C ASP A 675 -0.20 -29.65 -6.44
N PRO A 676 0.83 -28.79 -6.37
CA PRO A 676 1.29 -27.92 -7.45
C PRO A 676 1.42 -28.56 -8.84
N GLN A 677 2.05 -29.73 -8.89
CA GLN A 677 2.29 -30.49 -10.11
C GLN A 677 0.98 -31.13 -10.57
N GLU A 678 0.12 -31.56 -9.65
CA GLU A 678 -1.25 -31.98 -9.98
C GLU A 678 -2.00 -30.85 -10.68
N VAL A 679 -1.96 -29.61 -10.15
CA VAL A 679 -2.67 -28.47 -10.75
C VAL A 679 -2.13 -28.12 -12.13
N TYR A 680 -0.80 -27.96 -12.30
CA TYR A 680 -0.19 -27.66 -13.60
C TYR A 680 -0.51 -28.73 -14.65
N LEU A 681 -0.38 -30.01 -14.28
CA LEU A 681 -0.73 -31.11 -15.19
C LEU A 681 -2.22 -31.11 -15.51
N ASN A 682 -3.10 -30.83 -14.54
CA ASN A 682 -4.54 -30.70 -14.77
C ASN A 682 -4.86 -29.55 -15.74
N MET A 683 -4.16 -28.41 -15.65
CA MET A 683 -4.29 -27.30 -16.62
C MET A 683 -3.91 -27.75 -18.04
N ARG A 684 -2.78 -28.43 -18.19
CA ARG A 684 -2.31 -28.90 -19.52
C ARG A 684 -3.19 -29.99 -20.10
N VAL A 685 -3.70 -30.89 -19.26
CA VAL A 685 -4.63 -31.97 -19.66
C VAL A 685 -5.95 -31.38 -20.13
N ARG A 686 -6.52 -30.43 -19.40
CA ARG A 686 -7.76 -29.73 -19.80
C ARG A 686 -7.58 -28.83 -21.01
N GLY A 687 -6.41 -28.19 -21.13
CA GLY A 687 -6.01 -27.40 -22.31
C GLY A 687 -5.66 -28.21 -23.56
N GLY A 688 -5.70 -29.55 -23.49
CA GLY A 688 -5.45 -30.43 -24.63
C GLY A 688 -3.98 -30.49 -25.09
N VAL A 689 -3.05 -29.95 -24.30
CA VAL A 689 -1.61 -29.81 -24.62
C VAL A 689 -0.71 -30.69 -23.76
N ALA A 690 -1.27 -31.52 -22.88
CA ALA A 690 -0.52 -32.47 -22.07
C ALA A 690 -0.09 -33.71 -22.86
N THR A 691 1.14 -34.15 -22.63
CA THR A 691 1.66 -35.43 -23.10
C THR A 691 1.01 -36.60 -22.34
N GLU A 692 1.17 -37.82 -22.85
CA GLU A 692 0.56 -38.99 -22.19
C GLU A 692 1.26 -39.36 -20.87
N GLU A 693 2.55 -39.07 -20.74
CA GLU A 693 3.31 -39.20 -19.48
C GLU A 693 2.82 -38.20 -18.42
N GLU A 694 2.50 -36.97 -18.84
CA GLU A 694 1.95 -35.93 -17.97
C GLU A 694 0.55 -36.29 -17.45
N LYS A 695 -0.30 -36.90 -18.29
CA LYS A 695 -1.61 -37.43 -17.85
C LYS A 695 -1.48 -38.55 -16.83
N GLN A 696 -0.55 -39.48 -17.03
CA GLN A 696 -0.30 -40.58 -16.09
C GLN A 696 0.22 -40.04 -14.75
N LYS A 697 1.10 -39.04 -14.80
CA LYS A 697 1.61 -38.37 -13.59
C LYS A 697 0.51 -37.65 -12.83
N LEU A 698 -0.44 -36.99 -13.51
CA LEU A 698 -1.61 -36.38 -12.90
C LEU A 698 -2.45 -37.40 -12.11
N ILE A 699 -2.76 -38.55 -12.72
CA ILE A 699 -3.54 -39.62 -12.08
C ILE A 699 -2.79 -40.17 -10.85
N GLN A 700 -1.47 -40.31 -10.94
CA GLN A 700 -0.65 -40.76 -9.81
C GLN A 700 -0.73 -39.79 -8.62
N LEU A 701 -0.61 -38.48 -8.87
CA LEU A 701 -0.69 -37.45 -7.84
C LEU A 701 -2.09 -37.40 -7.18
N GLN A 702 -3.16 -37.51 -7.97
CA GLN A 702 -4.54 -37.59 -7.47
C GLN A 702 -4.76 -38.77 -6.53
N ASN A 703 -4.20 -39.94 -6.88
CA ASN A 703 -4.28 -41.13 -6.04
C ASN A 703 -3.49 -40.97 -4.74
N GLN A 704 -2.32 -40.33 -4.79
CA GLN A 704 -1.51 -40.05 -3.60
C GLN A 704 -2.22 -39.08 -2.66
N ARG A 705 -2.84 -38.01 -3.19
CA ARG A 705 -3.64 -37.07 -2.41
C ARG A 705 -4.81 -37.77 -1.71
N THR A 706 -5.59 -38.55 -2.46
CA THR A 706 -6.73 -39.29 -1.92
C THR A 706 -6.32 -40.30 -0.83
N GLN A 707 -5.13 -40.90 -0.95
CA GLN A 707 -4.60 -41.78 0.09
C GLN A 707 -4.13 -40.99 1.33
N LYS A 708 -3.49 -39.84 1.14
CA LYS A 708 -3.05 -38.95 2.22
C LYS A 708 -4.24 -38.42 3.03
N GLU A 709 -5.27 -37.92 2.34
CA GLU A 709 -6.52 -37.44 2.95
C GLU A 709 -7.21 -38.52 3.82
N LYS A 710 -7.20 -39.79 3.37
CA LYS A 710 -7.76 -40.91 4.14
C LYS A 710 -6.95 -41.31 5.38
N MET A 711 -5.69 -40.91 5.47
CA MET A 711 -4.81 -41.21 6.60
C MET A 711 -4.81 -40.12 7.67
N LEU A 712 -5.33 -38.92 7.36
CA LEU A 712 -5.44 -37.82 8.31
C LEU A 712 -6.58 -38.06 9.32
N PRO A 713 -6.42 -37.65 10.59
CA PRO A 713 -7.48 -37.70 11.59
C PRO A 713 -8.61 -36.69 11.30
N ASP A 714 -9.78 -36.91 11.91
CA ASP A 714 -10.99 -36.07 11.74
C ASP A 714 -10.85 -34.64 12.34
N HIS A 715 -9.72 -34.34 12.99
CA HIS A 715 -9.39 -33.06 13.58
C HIS A 715 -7.98 -32.60 13.20
N ALA A 716 -7.77 -31.28 13.10
CA ALA A 716 -6.46 -30.70 12.82
C ALA A 716 -5.96 -29.87 14.01
N TRP A 717 -4.69 -30.06 14.38
CA TRP A 717 -4.02 -29.22 15.36
C TRP A 717 -3.32 -28.06 14.65
N LEU A 718 -3.68 -26.84 15.04
CA LEU A 718 -3.17 -25.61 14.44
C LEU A 718 -2.32 -24.86 15.47
N MET A 719 -1.14 -24.42 15.06
CA MET A 719 -0.27 -23.58 15.87
C MET A 719 -0.19 -22.17 15.28
N GLU A 720 -0.59 -21.16 16.06
CA GLU A 720 -0.63 -19.75 15.65
C GLU A 720 0.05 -18.83 16.68
N PRO A 721 1.36 -18.53 16.51
CA PRO A 721 2.07 -17.68 17.45
C PRO A 721 1.57 -16.23 17.39
N CYS A 722 1.18 -15.73 18.56
CA CYS A 722 0.69 -14.36 18.74
C CYS A 722 1.74 -13.44 19.40
N PHE A 723 3.03 -13.62 19.11
CA PHE A 723 4.05 -12.69 19.59
C PHE A 723 4.22 -11.48 18.66
N PRO A 724 4.70 -10.33 19.17
CA PRO A 724 5.23 -9.27 18.33
C PRO A 724 6.32 -9.78 17.38
N ASP A 725 6.38 -9.22 16.16
CA ASP A 725 7.25 -9.73 15.07
C ASP A 725 8.72 -9.89 15.48
N VAL A 726 9.30 -8.90 16.16
CA VAL A 726 10.68 -8.93 16.69
C VAL A 726 10.94 -10.17 17.58
N ILE A 727 9.95 -10.60 18.36
CA ILE A 727 10.06 -11.79 19.23
C ILE A 727 9.91 -13.07 18.40
N ASN A 728 8.97 -13.11 17.45
CA ASN A 728 8.83 -14.22 16.50
C ASN A 728 10.13 -14.46 15.72
N GLU A 729 10.74 -13.39 15.22
CA GLU A 729 12.04 -13.40 14.56
C GLU A 729 13.10 -13.99 15.49
N TYR A 730 13.27 -13.42 16.68
CA TYR A 730 14.27 -13.91 17.62
C TYR A 730 14.07 -15.38 18.02
N ILE A 731 12.84 -15.87 18.15
CA ILE A 731 12.56 -17.30 18.39
C ILE A 731 13.16 -18.16 17.26
N VAL A 732 13.01 -17.75 16.01
CA VAL A 732 13.58 -18.49 14.87
C VAL A 732 15.11 -18.49 14.94
N ASP A 733 15.74 -17.33 15.14
CA ASP A 733 17.20 -17.21 15.23
C ASP A 733 17.79 -18.01 16.40
N TYR A 734 17.10 -17.99 17.55
CA TYR A 734 17.52 -18.70 18.76
C TYR A 734 17.39 -20.23 18.63
N VAL A 735 16.32 -20.72 17.97
CA VAL A 735 16.01 -22.16 17.91
C VAL A 735 16.71 -22.84 16.73
N VAL A 736 16.81 -22.18 15.58
CA VAL A 736 17.29 -22.81 14.34
C VAL A 736 18.81 -22.75 14.29
N ASN A 737 19.45 -23.91 14.27
CA ASN A 737 20.89 -23.97 14.05
C ASN A 737 21.23 -23.64 12.58
N VAL A 738 22.30 -22.88 12.34
CA VAL A 738 22.82 -22.60 11.00
C VAL A 738 23.06 -23.88 10.17
N ARG A 739 23.38 -25.00 10.81
CA ARG A 739 23.54 -26.31 10.13
C ARG A 739 22.23 -26.85 9.56
N ASP A 740 21.12 -26.60 10.25
CA ASP A 740 19.79 -27.10 9.87
C ASP A 740 18.95 -26.06 9.12
N ALA A 741 19.43 -24.82 9.02
CA ALA A 741 18.75 -23.70 8.37
C ALA A 741 18.24 -24.02 6.95
N GLU A 742 18.96 -24.84 6.18
CA GLU A 742 18.54 -25.23 4.83
C GLU A 742 17.27 -26.12 4.86
N ARG A 743 17.29 -27.17 5.70
CA ARG A 743 16.15 -28.08 5.87
C ARG A 743 14.95 -27.35 6.46
N PHE A 744 15.21 -26.46 7.42
CA PHE A 744 14.20 -25.60 8.02
C PHE A 744 13.58 -24.65 6.98
N ALA A 745 14.38 -23.97 6.17
CA ALA A 745 13.89 -23.09 5.11
C ALA A 745 13.02 -23.83 4.09
N LYS A 746 13.41 -25.05 3.70
CA LYS A 746 12.63 -25.90 2.79
C LYS A 746 11.27 -26.30 3.38
N LEU A 747 11.25 -26.71 4.66
CA LEU A 747 10.01 -27.01 5.38
C LEU A 747 9.08 -25.79 5.44
N VAL A 748 9.59 -24.64 5.88
CA VAL A 748 8.82 -23.39 6.01
C VAL A 748 8.25 -22.97 4.67
N LYS A 749 9.10 -22.93 3.63
CA LYS A 749 8.67 -22.60 2.27
C LYS A 749 7.63 -23.58 1.74
N SER A 750 7.60 -24.84 2.17
CA SER A 750 6.57 -25.81 1.76
C SER A 750 5.24 -25.67 2.49
N ASN A 751 5.19 -24.89 3.57
CA ASN A 751 3.96 -24.70 4.37
C ASN A 751 3.47 -23.24 4.42
N SER A 752 4.25 -22.30 3.87
CA SER A 752 3.91 -20.87 3.86
C SER A 752 3.03 -20.44 2.68
N VAL A 753 2.18 -19.44 2.91
CA VAL A 753 1.48 -18.69 1.86
C VAL A 753 1.80 -17.22 2.03
N MET A 754 2.83 -16.76 1.32
CA MET A 754 3.40 -15.41 1.41
C MET A 754 3.98 -15.02 2.80
N GLY A 755 3.80 -15.85 3.83
CA GLY A 755 4.31 -15.63 5.18
C GLY A 755 5.84 -15.61 5.25
N PHE A 756 6.52 -16.39 4.42
CA PHE A 756 7.98 -16.45 4.37
C PHE A 756 8.55 -15.15 3.80
N ALA A 757 8.02 -14.69 2.66
CA ALA A 757 8.47 -13.45 2.04
C ALA A 757 8.28 -12.25 2.98
N LYS A 758 7.13 -12.19 3.68
CA LYS A 758 6.86 -11.18 4.70
C LYS A 758 7.84 -11.27 5.87
N PHE A 759 7.99 -12.45 6.45
CA PHE A 759 8.86 -12.67 7.61
C PHE A 759 10.31 -12.32 7.31
N ILE A 760 10.88 -12.83 6.20
CA ILE A 760 12.30 -12.66 5.91
C ILE A 760 12.66 -11.20 5.64
N SER A 761 11.72 -10.44 5.06
CA SER A 761 11.88 -9.01 4.84
C SER A 761 12.04 -8.24 6.15
N LEU A 762 11.30 -8.64 7.18
CA LEU A 762 11.34 -8.02 8.51
C LEU A 762 12.57 -8.49 9.30
N ALA A 763 12.81 -9.80 9.32
CA ALA A 763 13.92 -10.41 10.03
C ALA A 763 15.28 -9.86 9.58
N LEU A 764 15.47 -9.63 8.28
CA LEU A 764 16.72 -9.05 7.75
C LEU A 764 16.88 -7.55 8.05
N ASP A 765 15.80 -6.82 8.31
CA ASP A 765 15.86 -5.42 8.74
C ASP A 765 16.23 -5.32 10.23
N ASP A 766 15.68 -6.20 11.07
CA ASP A 766 15.94 -6.20 12.52
C ASP A 766 17.23 -6.91 12.93
N TRP A 767 17.58 -7.98 12.22
CA TRP A 767 18.70 -8.86 12.53
C TRP A 767 19.59 -9.10 11.30
N PRO A 768 20.12 -8.03 10.66
CA PRO A 768 20.92 -8.16 9.43
C PRO A 768 22.17 -9.02 9.60
N GLU A 769 22.67 -9.13 10.84
CA GLU A 769 23.86 -9.90 11.20
C GLU A 769 23.61 -11.38 11.48
N SER A 770 22.35 -11.84 11.55
CA SER A 770 22.02 -13.25 11.82
C SER A 770 22.43 -14.16 10.65
N ASP A 771 23.36 -15.09 10.91
CA ASP A 771 23.76 -16.12 9.95
C ASP A 771 22.59 -17.06 9.59
N VAL A 772 21.64 -17.26 10.52
CA VAL A 772 20.45 -18.09 10.30
C VAL A 772 19.55 -17.45 9.25
N PHE A 773 19.20 -16.17 9.40
CA PHE A 773 18.35 -15.48 8.43
C PHE A 773 19.02 -15.29 7.08
N GLN A 774 20.32 -14.96 7.07
CA GLN A 774 21.10 -14.87 5.83
C GLN A 774 21.03 -16.19 5.05
N LYS A 775 21.19 -17.34 5.74
CA LYS A 775 21.14 -18.66 5.12
C LYS A 775 19.71 -19.09 4.72
N ILE A 776 18.71 -18.81 5.55
CA ILE A 776 17.30 -19.11 5.26
C ILE A 776 16.81 -18.33 4.02
N ALA A 777 17.19 -17.05 3.92
CA ALA A 777 16.79 -16.17 2.83
C ALA A 777 17.25 -16.68 1.46
N ILE A 778 18.52 -17.07 1.35
CA ILE A 778 19.14 -17.51 0.09
C ILE A 778 18.85 -18.97 -0.27
N THR A 779 18.38 -19.78 0.68
CA THR A 779 18.08 -21.21 0.44
C THR A 779 16.92 -21.37 -0.55
N PRO A 780 17.10 -22.01 -1.71
CA PRO A 780 16.00 -22.27 -2.64
C PRO A 780 15.00 -23.31 -2.09
N PRO A 781 13.71 -23.24 -2.47
CA PRO A 781 12.73 -24.28 -2.14
C PRO A 781 12.98 -25.57 -2.92
N ASP A 782 12.47 -26.71 -2.44
CA ASP A 782 12.52 -27.97 -3.22
C ASP A 782 11.47 -28.02 -4.35
N GLU A 783 10.31 -27.38 -4.13
CA GLU A 783 9.19 -27.35 -5.07
C GLU A 783 9.16 -26.02 -5.85
N GLU A 784 8.93 -26.12 -7.17
CA GLU A 784 8.96 -25.00 -8.13
C GLU A 784 7.99 -23.86 -7.79
N LEU A 785 6.77 -24.15 -7.31
CA LEU A 785 5.80 -23.07 -7.00
C LEU A 785 6.21 -22.18 -5.82
N ASN A 786 7.07 -22.69 -4.95
CA ASN A 786 7.60 -21.90 -3.83
C ASN A 786 8.70 -20.91 -4.29
N ASP A 787 9.16 -20.99 -5.54
CA ASP A 787 10.15 -20.04 -6.08
C ASP A 787 9.58 -18.62 -6.16
N SER A 788 8.27 -18.48 -6.39
CA SER A 788 7.58 -17.19 -6.36
C SER A 788 7.80 -16.43 -5.03
N GLU A 789 7.52 -17.09 -3.90
CA GLU A 789 7.70 -16.53 -2.57
C GLU A 789 9.17 -16.30 -2.21
N TYR A 790 10.07 -17.18 -2.69
CA TYR A 790 11.52 -17.01 -2.56
C TYR A 790 12.02 -15.74 -3.26
N TYR A 791 11.66 -15.53 -4.53
CA TYR A 791 12.06 -14.34 -5.27
C TYR A 791 11.43 -13.07 -4.68
N LEU A 792 10.17 -13.10 -4.27
CA LEU A 792 9.50 -11.97 -3.62
C LEU A 792 10.20 -11.55 -2.31
N GLY A 793 10.52 -12.53 -1.46
CA GLY A 793 11.26 -12.29 -0.21
C GLY A 793 12.68 -11.75 -0.44
N LEU A 794 13.36 -12.18 -1.50
CA LEU A 794 14.67 -11.64 -1.86
C LEU A 794 14.58 -10.24 -2.45
N MET A 795 13.67 -9.98 -3.39
CA MET A 795 13.58 -8.68 -4.06
C MET A 795 13.41 -7.54 -3.05
N SER A 796 12.57 -7.69 -2.02
CA SER A 796 12.31 -6.67 -1.00
C SER A 796 13.56 -6.30 -0.18
N ARG A 797 14.51 -7.23 0.00
CA ARG A 797 15.66 -7.08 0.92
C ARG A 797 16.99 -7.65 0.43
N ILE A 798 17.18 -7.76 -0.88
CA ILE A 798 18.43 -8.24 -1.48
C ILE A 798 19.65 -7.39 -1.08
N SER A 799 19.44 -6.09 -0.78
CA SER A 799 20.49 -5.21 -0.26
C SER A 799 21.06 -5.64 1.09
N ALA A 800 20.27 -6.34 1.91
CA ALA A 800 20.67 -6.86 3.22
C ALA A 800 21.38 -8.23 3.12
N ILE A 801 21.32 -8.91 1.97
CA ILE A 801 21.93 -10.23 1.77
C ILE A 801 23.44 -10.11 1.61
N LYS A 802 24.20 -10.74 2.50
CA LYS A 802 25.66 -10.69 2.48
C LYS A 802 26.22 -11.49 1.29
N ASP A 803 25.78 -12.75 1.16
CA ASP A 803 26.24 -13.65 0.11
C ASP A 803 25.34 -13.60 -1.14
N ILE A 804 25.55 -12.56 -1.94
CA ILE A 804 24.87 -12.42 -3.23
C ILE A 804 25.29 -13.53 -4.21
N ALA A 805 26.48 -14.14 -4.05
CA ALA A 805 26.95 -15.19 -4.96
C ALA A 805 26.08 -16.43 -4.89
N ALA A 806 25.67 -16.83 -3.69
CA ALA A 806 24.75 -17.94 -3.52
C ALA A 806 23.41 -17.71 -4.25
N VAL A 807 22.88 -16.49 -4.24
CA VAL A 807 21.63 -16.16 -4.97
C VAL A 807 21.81 -16.30 -6.47
N GLU A 808 22.93 -15.80 -7.01
CA GLU A 808 23.25 -15.96 -8.44
C GLU A 808 23.45 -17.41 -8.85
N ASP A 809 24.08 -18.21 -7.99
CA ASP A 809 24.34 -19.63 -8.27
C ASP A 809 23.01 -20.39 -8.32
N VAL A 810 22.05 -20.08 -7.43
CA VAL A 810 20.68 -20.59 -7.50
C VAL A 810 20.00 -20.20 -8.82
N LEU A 811 20.11 -18.94 -9.24
CA LEU A 811 19.53 -18.47 -10.52
C LEU A 811 20.12 -19.19 -11.74
N LEU A 812 21.39 -19.61 -11.67
CA LEU A 812 22.06 -20.36 -12.74
C LEU A 812 21.72 -21.85 -12.74
N GLU A 813 21.51 -22.46 -11.57
CA GLU A 813 21.31 -23.91 -11.44
C GLU A 813 19.87 -24.36 -11.72
N ARG A 814 18.87 -23.48 -11.50
CA ARG A 814 17.45 -23.83 -11.64
C ARG A 814 16.93 -23.59 -13.06
N GLU A 815 15.89 -24.33 -13.43
CA GLU A 815 15.17 -24.04 -14.68
C GLU A 815 14.33 -22.76 -14.52
N PRO A 816 14.31 -21.88 -15.53
CA PRO A 816 13.58 -20.61 -15.45
C PRO A 816 12.08 -20.87 -15.47
N ILE A 817 11.41 -20.49 -14.37
CA ILE A 817 9.96 -20.69 -14.19
C ILE A 817 9.24 -19.35 -14.10
N PHE A 818 9.88 -18.36 -13.47
CA PHE A 818 9.33 -17.04 -13.20
C PHE A 818 10.25 -15.96 -13.77
N GLN A 819 10.45 -16.00 -15.10
CA GLN A 819 11.49 -15.24 -15.80
C GLN A 819 11.48 -13.75 -15.46
N ARG A 820 10.29 -13.12 -15.31
CA ARG A 820 10.21 -11.70 -14.92
C ARG A 820 10.83 -11.43 -13.55
N TYR A 821 10.59 -12.28 -12.56
CA TYR A 821 11.10 -12.13 -11.20
C TYR A 821 12.61 -12.40 -11.14
N GLU A 822 13.08 -13.40 -11.88
CA GLU A 822 14.50 -13.74 -12.02
C GLU A 822 15.30 -12.58 -12.64
N LEU A 823 14.79 -11.99 -13.74
CA LEU A 823 15.43 -10.84 -14.41
C LEU A 823 15.45 -9.59 -13.53
N GLU A 824 14.35 -9.30 -12.81
CA GLU A 824 14.32 -8.19 -11.84
C GLU A 824 15.28 -8.43 -10.67
N LEU A 825 15.45 -9.67 -10.22
CA LEU A 825 16.43 -9.99 -9.18
C LEU A 825 17.87 -9.74 -9.66
N TRP A 826 18.21 -10.14 -10.89
CA TRP A 826 19.50 -9.81 -11.51
C TRP A 826 19.75 -8.30 -11.59
N ARG A 827 18.73 -7.52 -11.99
CA ARG A 827 18.80 -6.06 -12.00
C ARG A 827 19.10 -5.50 -10.60
N ARG A 828 18.40 -5.96 -9.57
CA ARG A 828 18.62 -5.50 -8.18
C ARG A 828 20.00 -5.90 -7.66
N ILE A 829 20.50 -7.08 -8.03
CA ILE A 829 21.87 -7.50 -7.71
C ILE A 829 22.89 -6.50 -8.28
N ALA A 830 22.75 -6.09 -9.54
CA ALA A 830 23.64 -5.09 -10.14
C ALA A 830 23.65 -3.76 -9.35
N ILE A 831 22.47 -3.30 -8.93
CA ILE A 831 22.31 -2.06 -8.17
C ILE A 831 22.96 -2.19 -6.79
N VAL A 832 22.69 -3.28 -6.07
CA VAL A 832 23.28 -3.52 -4.75
C VAL A 832 24.80 -3.58 -4.80
N LEU A 833 25.37 -4.26 -5.81
CA LEU A 833 26.82 -4.32 -5.99
C LEU A 833 27.43 -2.95 -6.33
N THR A 834 26.70 -2.13 -7.09
CA THR A 834 27.06 -0.74 -7.37
C THR A 834 27.07 0.10 -6.10
N ASP A 835 26.00 0.03 -5.29
CA ASP A 835 25.86 0.77 -4.02
C ASP A 835 26.93 0.37 -3.00
N ARG A 836 27.34 -0.92 -3.00
CA ARG A 836 28.44 -1.43 -2.16
C ARG A 836 29.83 -0.99 -2.65
N GLY A 837 29.94 -0.45 -3.86
CA GLY A 837 31.22 -0.08 -4.46
C GLY A 837 32.12 -1.26 -4.81
N ASP A 838 31.60 -2.49 -4.91
CA ASP A 838 32.38 -3.69 -5.25
C ASP A 838 32.39 -3.92 -6.77
N ILE A 839 33.20 -3.12 -7.46
CA ILE A 839 33.30 -3.08 -8.93
C ILE A 839 33.67 -4.46 -9.51
N ARG A 840 34.62 -5.16 -8.87
CA ARG A 840 35.08 -6.47 -9.35
C ARG A 840 33.98 -7.51 -9.25
N ARG A 841 33.21 -7.48 -8.15
CA ARG A 841 32.05 -8.37 -7.98
C ARG A 841 30.93 -8.02 -8.94
N LEU A 842 30.67 -6.73 -9.20
CA LEU A 842 29.71 -6.24 -10.18
C LEU A 842 30.02 -6.78 -11.58
N TYR A 843 31.27 -6.65 -12.03
CA TYR A 843 31.69 -7.19 -13.34
C TYR A 843 31.52 -8.71 -13.43
N ASN A 844 31.99 -9.46 -12.42
CA ASN A 844 31.84 -10.92 -12.40
C ASN A 844 30.37 -11.36 -12.37
N SER A 845 29.53 -10.64 -11.63
CA SER A 845 28.07 -10.84 -11.59
C SER A 845 27.46 -10.61 -12.97
N GLY A 846 27.84 -9.53 -13.66
CA GLY A 846 27.43 -9.27 -15.04
C GLY A 846 27.79 -10.42 -15.97
N LEU A 847 28.99 -11.00 -15.88
CA LEU A 847 29.37 -12.17 -16.69
C LEU A 847 28.49 -13.40 -16.40
N LYS A 848 28.13 -13.65 -15.13
CA LYS A 848 27.18 -14.71 -14.77
C LYS A 848 25.79 -14.43 -15.33
N TYR A 849 25.32 -13.17 -15.30
CA TYR A 849 24.05 -12.80 -15.89
C TYR A 849 24.01 -13.03 -17.41
N ILE A 850 25.10 -12.70 -18.13
CA ILE A 850 25.20 -13.02 -19.56
C ILE A 850 25.14 -14.54 -19.79
N ARG A 851 25.80 -15.33 -18.94
CA ARG A 851 25.73 -16.79 -19.01
C ARG A 851 24.29 -17.29 -18.78
N PHE A 852 23.61 -16.77 -17.77
CA PHE A 852 22.20 -17.06 -17.49
C PHE A 852 21.33 -16.78 -18.73
N LEU A 853 21.44 -15.60 -19.35
CA LEU A 853 20.70 -15.27 -20.57
C LEU A 853 20.98 -16.25 -21.72
N LYS A 854 22.23 -16.69 -21.91
CA LYS A 854 22.55 -17.69 -22.93
C LYS A 854 21.85 -19.03 -22.66
N GLU A 855 21.95 -19.53 -21.43
CA GLU A 855 21.36 -20.82 -21.04
C GLU A 855 19.82 -20.81 -21.11
N ILE A 856 19.15 -19.72 -20.71
CA ILE A 856 17.69 -19.63 -20.80
C ILE A 856 17.20 -19.47 -22.25
N SER A 857 17.98 -18.81 -23.12
CA SER A 857 17.58 -18.58 -24.52
C SER A 857 17.41 -19.86 -25.33
N GLU A 858 18.09 -20.94 -24.92
CA GLU A 858 17.95 -22.25 -25.53
C GLU A 858 16.60 -22.91 -25.22
N LYS A 859 15.92 -22.45 -24.16
CA LYS A 859 14.70 -23.06 -23.62
C LYS A 859 13.45 -22.21 -23.85
N VAL A 860 13.55 -20.89 -23.64
CA VAL A 860 12.43 -19.95 -23.66
C VAL A 860 12.80 -18.63 -24.34
N THR A 861 11.81 -17.95 -24.92
CA THR A 861 12.00 -16.59 -25.46
C THR A 861 12.34 -15.61 -24.32
N ILE A 862 13.34 -14.76 -24.53
CA ILE A 862 13.78 -13.79 -23.52
C ILE A 862 12.93 -12.53 -23.56
N ARG A 863 12.39 -12.19 -22.40
CA ARG A 863 11.64 -10.96 -22.11
C ARG A 863 12.49 -9.69 -22.24
N ASP A 864 11.82 -8.59 -22.55
CA ASP A 864 12.43 -7.27 -22.72
C ASP A 864 13.09 -6.73 -21.45
N GLU A 865 12.58 -7.10 -20.28
CA GLU A 865 13.10 -6.73 -18.96
C GLU A 865 14.56 -7.17 -18.77
N ALA A 866 15.06 -8.11 -19.58
CA ALA A 866 16.47 -8.49 -19.57
C ALA A 866 17.40 -7.31 -19.88
N VAL A 867 16.93 -6.35 -20.68
CA VAL A 867 17.65 -5.13 -21.04
C VAL A 867 17.86 -4.22 -19.83
N ASP A 868 16.89 -4.16 -18.92
CA ASP A 868 16.95 -3.29 -17.74
C ASP A 868 18.06 -3.75 -16.77
N ALA A 869 18.28 -5.06 -16.67
CA ALA A 869 19.40 -5.61 -15.90
C ALA A 869 20.76 -5.32 -16.58
N ILE A 870 20.86 -5.45 -17.91
CA ILE A 870 22.09 -5.09 -18.66
C ILE A 870 22.44 -3.62 -18.39
N GLU A 871 21.45 -2.73 -18.51
CA GLU A 871 21.64 -1.30 -18.27
C GLU A 871 22.09 -1.02 -16.84
N ALA A 872 21.53 -1.70 -15.83
CA ALA A 872 21.96 -1.55 -14.44
C ALA A 872 23.45 -1.91 -14.23
N TYR A 873 23.93 -3.00 -14.85
CA TYR A 873 25.36 -3.34 -14.83
C TYR A 873 26.21 -2.30 -15.56
N CYS A 874 25.78 -1.82 -16.72
CA CYS A 874 26.50 -0.81 -17.50
C CYS A 874 26.61 0.52 -16.73
N VAL A 875 25.52 1.00 -16.14
CA VAL A 875 25.48 2.22 -15.33
C VAL A 875 26.41 2.10 -14.13
N GLY A 876 26.41 0.96 -13.44
CA GLY A 876 27.30 0.73 -12.30
C GLY A 876 28.78 0.77 -12.68
N LEU A 877 29.17 0.08 -13.77
CA LEU A 877 30.56 0.08 -14.27
C LEU A 877 30.99 1.46 -14.80
N HIS A 878 30.07 2.18 -15.45
CA HIS A 878 30.30 3.54 -15.92
C HIS A 878 30.52 4.52 -14.76
N ASN A 879 29.65 4.49 -13.75
CA ASN A 879 29.74 5.39 -12.58
C ASN A 879 30.98 5.12 -11.72
N ALA A 880 31.42 3.87 -11.69
CA ALA A 880 32.69 3.47 -11.08
C ALA A 880 33.92 3.84 -11.92
N GLU A 881 33.70 4.39 -13.12
CA GLU A 881 34.72 4.67 -14.13
C GLU A 881 35.64 3.47 -14.46
N ALA A 882 35.11 2.25 -14.38
CA ALA A 882 35.82 0.99 -14.57
C ALA A 882 35.92 0.65 -16.07
N VAL A 883 36.68 1.46 -16.80
CA VAL A 883 36.71 1.48 -18.28
C VAL A 883 36.99 0.10 -18.90
N ASP A 884 37.94 -0.66 -18.37
CA ASP A 884 38.35 -1.93 -18.96
C ASP A 884 37.33 -3.04 -18.70
N GLU A 885 36.82 -3.15 -17.47
CA GLU A 885 35.72 -4.04 -17.11
C GLU A 885 34.44 -3.70 -17.89
N TYR A 886 34.14 -2.41 -18.05
CA TYR A 886 32.98 -1.95 -18.80
C TYR A 886 33.07 -2.36 -20.28
N GLY A 887 34.22 -2.14 -20.92
CA GLY A 887 34.45 -2.59 -22.30
C GLY A 887 34.40 -4.11 -22.46
N ALA A 888 34.99 -4.86 -21.53
CA ALA A 888 34.96 -6.32 -21.56
C ALA A 888 33.54 -6.88 -21.36
N PHE A 889 32.73 -6.26 -20.49
CA PHE A 889 31.34 -6.63 -20.27
C PHE A 889 30.50 -6.34 -21.52
N LEU A 890 30.63 -5.15 -22.12
CA LEU A 890 29.91 -4.81 -23.36
C LEU A 890 30.24 -5.75 -24.51
N LYS A 891 31.49 -6.22 -24.62
CA LYS A 891 31.87 -7.24 -25.61
C LYS A 891 31.07 -8.53 -25.44
N LYS A 892 30.77 -8.93 -24.20
CA LYS A 892 29.91 -10.08 -23.89
C LYS A 892 28.43 -9.80 -24.18
N CYS A 893 27.95 -8.58 -23.95
CA CYS A 893 26.60 -8.17 -24.37
C CYS A 893 26.46 -8.19 -25.91
N GLY A 894 27.51 -7.79 -26.64
CA GLY A 894 27.56 -7.87 -28.10
C GLY A 894 27.38 -9.30 -28.62
N GLU A 895 27.97 -10.30 -27.96
CA GLU A 895 27.73 -11.71 -28.31
C GLU A 895 26.24 -12.11 -28.15
N LEU A 896 25.50 -11.51 -27.21
CA LEU A 896 24.06 -11.77 -27.06
C LEU A 896 23.23 -11.19 -28.19
N THR A 897 23.63 -10.07 -28.78
CA THR A 897 22.88 -9.48 -29.91
C THR A 897 22.80 -10.41 -31.11
N GLN A 898 23.83 -11.25 -31.33
CA GLN A 898 23.81 -12.30 -32.35
C GLN A 898 22.89 -13.47 -31.98
N LEU A 899 22.92 -13.89 -30.71
CA LEU A 899 22.14 -15.02 -30.21
C LEU A 899 20.64 -14.70 -30.16
N LEU A 900 20.30 -13.45 -29.83
CA LEU A 900 18.95 -12.96 -29.59
C LEU A 900 18.55 -11.92 -30.64
N ALA A 901 18.76 -12.25 -31.91
CA ALA A 901 18.51 -11.34 -33.03
C ALA A 901 17.06 -10.80 -33.08
N ASP A 902 16.10 -11.55 -32.52
CA ASP A 902 14.70 -11.14 -32.43
C ASP A 902 14.44 -10.05 -31.36
N ASN A 903 15.32 -9.92 -30.34
CA ASN A 903 15.21 -8.89 -29.32
C ASN A 903 16.11 -7.68 -29.63
N LYS A 904 15.58 -6.78 -30.46
CA LYS A 904 16.29 -5.58 -30.94
C LYS A 904 16.67 -4.60 -29.82
N ARG A 905 16.00 -4.63 -28.67
CA ARG A 905 16.31 -3.70 -27.55
C ARG A 905 17.69 -3.98 -26.94
N ILE A 906 18.19 -5.21 -27.00
CA ILE A 906 19.55 -5.56 -26.59
C ILE A 906 20.58 -4.87 -27.49
N ALA A 907 20.34 -4.83 -28.81
CA ALA A 907 21.21 -4.12 -29.74
C ALA A 907 21.24 -2.61 -29.46
N VAL A 908 20.05 -2.01 -29.22
CA VAL A 908 19.92 -0.60 -28.84
C VAL A 908 20.75 -0.27 -27.60
N ILE A 909 20.58 -1.03 -26.51
CA ILE A 909 21.26 -0.74 -25.24
C ILE A 909 22.78 -0.92 -25.34
N CYS A 910 23.25 -1.91 -26.11
CA CYS A 910 24.67 -2.12 -26.35
C CYS A 910 25.29 -0.93 -27.10
N CYS A 911 24.65 -0.47 -28.17
CA CYS A 911 25.11 0.68 -28.94
C CYS A 911 25.20 1.97 -28.10
N GLN A 912 24.16 2.26 -27.31
CA GLN A 912 24.15 3.41 -26.39
C GLN A 912 25.32 3.34 -25.40
N ASN A 913 25.54 2.18 -24.79
CA ASN A 913 26.58 2.01 -23.79
C ASN A 913 28.00 1.99 -24.38
N TYR A 914 28.20 1.48 -25.59
CA TYR A 914 29.46 1.67 -26.32
C TYR A 914 29.74 3.15 -26.59
N GLY A 915 28.72 3.94 -26.96
CA GLY A 915 28.84 5.40 -27.07
C GLY A 915 29.28 6.06 -25.76
N ARG A 916 28.63 5.70 -24.64
CA ARG A 916 29.03 6.17 -23.30
C ARG A 916 30.46 5.76 -22.92
N LEU A 917 30.89 4.54 -23.29
CA LEU A 917 32.25 4.07 -23.07
C LEU A 917 33.28 4.89 -23.87
N MET A 918 32.98 5.23 -25.13
CA MET A 918 33.84 6.09 -25.95
C MET A 918 34.04 7.46 -25.29
N HIS A 919 32.95 8.10 -24.86
CA HIS A 919 32.99 9.36 -24.13
C HIS A 919 33.80 9.22 -22.82
N LEU A 920 33.56 8.17 -22.03
CA LEU A 920 34.28 7.93 -20.78
C LEU A 920 35.79 7.70 -20.98
N ARG A 921 36.19 7.00 -22.05
CA ARG A 921 37.61 6.82 -22.43
C ARG A 921 38.27 8.15 -22.75
N LEU A 922 37.62 8.99 -23.55
CA LEU A 922 38.12 10.32 -23.91
C LEU A 922 38.17 11.26 -22.71
N TYR A 923 37.17 11.19 -21.82
CA TYR A 923 37.13 11.95 -20.58
C TYR A 923 38.32 11.61 -19.67
N LYS A 924 38.65 10.32 -19.50
CA LYS A 924 39.83 9.90 -18.71
C LYS A 924 41.16 10.21 -19.38
N ASN A 925 41.21 10.04 -20.70
CA ASN A 925 42.40 10.29 -21.49
C ASN A 925 41.98 10.79 -22.87
N VAL A 926 42.19 12.09 -23.11
CA VAL A 926 41.86 12.76 -24.37
C VAL A 926 42.55 12.09 -25.58
N ASN A 927 43.63 11.34 -25.36
CA ASN A 927 44.36 10.60 -26.40
C ASN A 927 43.95 9.11 -26.52
N ALA A 928 42.96 8.62 -25.77
CA ALA A 928 42.51 7.23 -25.82
C ALA A 928 42.03 6.83 -27.21
N GLU A 929 42.40 5.64 -27.70
CA GLU A 929 41.86 5.10 -28.94
C GLU A 929 40.45 4.54 -28.68
N ILE A 930 39.47 4.97 -29.47
CA ILE A 930 38.05 4.59 -29.38
C ILE A 930 37.58 3.77 -30.61
N GLN A 931 38.54 3.29 -31.40
CA GLN A 931 38.29 2.60 -32.67
C GLN A 931 37.62 1.24 -32.44
N GLU A 932 38.01 0.53 -31.37
CA GLU A 932 37.48 -0.79 -31.08
C GLU A 932 36.00 -0.73 -30.73
N GLU A 933 35.60 0.24 -29.91
CA GLU A 933 34.21 0.50 -29.53
C GLU A 933 33.37 0.90 -30.75
N TRP A 934 33.90 1.78 -31.60
CA TRP A 934 33.23 2.14 -32.85
C TRP A 934 33.01 0.92 -33.76
N ASN A 935 34.03 0.08 -33.92
CA ASN A 935 33.93 -1.13 -34.74
C ASN A 935 32.86 -2.09 -34.18
N ALA A 936 32.72 -2.19 -32.87
CA ALA A 936 31.68 -3.01 -32.23
C ALA A 936 30.27 -2.48 -32.54
N ILE A 937 30.04 -1.16 -32.48
CA ILE A 937 28.77 -0.54 -32.87
C ILE A 937 28.42 -0.84 -34.34
N VAL A 938 29.41 -0.69 -35.24
CA VAL A 938 29.25 -1.01 -36.66
C VAL A 938 28.86 -2.47 -36.88
N GLU A 939 29.46 -3.38 -36.13
CA GLU A 939 29.17 -4.81 -36.23
C GLU A 939 27.73 -5.13 -35.78
N ILE A 940 27.27 -4.56 -34.66
CA ILE A 940 25.89 -4.72 -34.16
C ILE A 940 24.87 -4.18 -35.17
N LEU A 941 25.12 -3.00 -35.73
CA LEU A 941 24.22 -2.41 -36.75
C LEU A 941 24.11 -3.28 -38.00
N LYS A 942 25.23 -3.86 -38.47
CA LYS A 942 25.23 -4.80 -39.60
C LYS A 942 24.42 -6.06 -39.29
N GLN A 943 24.55 -6.60 -38.07
CA GLN A 943 23.79 -7.77 -37.64
C GLN A 943 22.28 -7.49 -37.58
N CYS A 944 21.89 -6.28 -37.20
CA CYS A 944 20.49 -5.86 -37.14
C CYS A 944 19.93 -5.40 -38.50
N ASN A 945 20.65 -5.59 -39.61
CA ASN A 945 20.28 -5.12 -40.95
C ASN A 945 19.86 -3.64 -40.95
N TYR A 946 20.65 -2.81 -40.25
CA TYR A 946 20.48 -1.36 -40.20
C TYR A 946 19.09 -0.91 -39.70
N ASP A 947 18.54 -1.62 -38.71
CA ASP A 947 17.26 -1.29 -38.09
C ASP A 947 17.17 0.19 -37.62
N GLU A 948 15.99 0.80 -37.83
CA GLU A 948 15.75 2.22 -37.56
C GLU A 948 15.94 2.58 -36.09
N ASP A 949 15.43 1.75 -35.16
CA ASP A 949 15.45 2.04 -33.74
C ASP A 949 16.88 1.94 -33.17
N VAL A 950 17.68 1.01 -33.68
CA VAL A 950 19.10 0.86 -33.30
C VAL A 950 19.91 2.04 -33.84
N TYR A 951 19.71 2.40 -35.10
CA TYR A 951 20.44 3.50 -35.75
C TYR A 951 20.24 4.85 -35.06
N LYS A 952 19.00 5.19 -34.68
CA LYS A 952 18.69 6.47 -34.02
C LYS A 952 19.51 6.69 -32.75
N ASN A 953 19.86 5.60 -32.06
CA ASN A 953 20.60 5.64 -30.80
C ASN A 953 22.14 5.63 -30.97
N VAL A 954 22.64 5.52 -32.21
CA VAL A 954 24.07 5.51 -32.54
C VAL A 954 24.60 6.88 -32.95
N LEU A 955 23.71 7.84 -33.28
CA LEU A 955 24.07 9.16 -33.82
C LEU A 955 25.07 9.93 -32.96
N ASP A 956 24.85 9.97 -31.63
CA ASP A 956 25.75 10.68 -30.71
C ASP A 956 27.16 10.06 -30.71
N ALA A 957 27.24 8.72 -30.76
CA ALA A 957 28.52 8.00 -30.83
C ALA A 957 29.22 8.23 -32.18
N VAL A 958 28.46 8.31 -33.29
CA VAL A 958 29.01 8.64 -34.62
C VAL A 958 29.63 10.03 -34.62
N GLU A 959 28.94 11.01 -34.05
CA GLU A 959 29.40 12.39 -34.01
C GLU A 959 30.69 12.52 -33.17
N GLU A 960 30.75 11.89 -32.00
CA GLU A 960 31.94 11.87 -31.15
C GLU A 960 33.14 11.18 -31.84
N TYR A 961 32.89 10.07 -32.54
CA TYR A 961 33.91 9.39 -33.32
C TYR A 961 34.40 10.24 -34.49
N PHE A 962 33.49 10.85 -35.27
CA PHE A 962 33.82 11.77 -36.35
C PHE A 962 34.70 12.93 -35.86
N ARG A 963 34.30 13.61 -34.78
CA ARG A 963 35.08 14.71 -34.18
C ARG A 963 36.48 14.25 -33.80
N THR A 964 36.60 13.07 -33.18
CA THR A 964 37.89 12.48 -32.79
C THR A 964 38.78 12.20 -34.01
N LEU A 965 38.22 11.65 -35.09
CA LEU A 965 38.96 11.38 -36.32
C LEU A 965 39.47 12.64 -37.01
N VAL A 966 38.64 13.69 -37.07
CA VAL A 966 39.00 14.99 -37.65
C VAL A 966 40.09 15.66 -36.81
N GLN A 967 39.92 15.75 -35.48
CA GLN A 967 40.92 16.35 -34.58
C GLN A 967 42.27 15.64 -34.67
N ARG A 968 42.28 14.30 -34.78
CA ARG A 968 43.51 13.50 -34.84
C ARG A 968 44.05 13.29 -36.25
N LYS A 969 43.43 13.88 -37.28
CA LYS A 969 43.82 13.77 -38.70
C LYS A 969 43.98 12.33 -39.19
N LYS A 970 43.04 11.44 -38.82
CA LYS A 970 43.04 10.02 -39.18
C LYS A 970 42.29 9.78 -40.49
N GLU A 971 42.87 10.19 -41.62
CA GLU A 971 42.22 10.17 -42.95
C GLU A 971 41.69 8.79 -43.37
N ASP A 972 42.49 7.72 -43.23
CA ASP A 972 42.07 6.37 -43.63
C ASP A 972 40.80 5.91 -42.89
N LYS A 973 40.67 6.27 -41.60
CA LYS A 973 39.51 5.92 -40.76
C LYS A 973 38.30 6.80 -41.03
N LEU A 974 38.53 8.07 -41.39
CA LEU A 974 37.47 8.98 -41.82
C LEU A 974 36.85 8.49 -43.14
N PHE A 975 37.66 7.90 -44.03
CA PHE A 975 37.18 7.26 -45.25
C PHE A 975 36.41 5.94 -44.99
N GLU A 976 36.80 5.16 -43.99
CA GLU A 976 36.01 4.00 -43.53
C GLU A 976 34.64 4.43 -42.97
N LEU A 977 34.61 5.49 -42.16
CA LEU A 977 33.37 6.05 -41.59
C LEU A 977 32.43 6.57 -42.68
N GLU A 978 32.97 7.28 -43.68
CA GLU A 978 32.20 7.77 -44.83
C GLU A 978 31.46 6.64 -45.54
N ARG A 979 32.18 5.59 -45.95
CA ARG A 979 31.61 4.46 -46.68
C ARG A 979 30.52 3.77 -45.88
N PHE A 980 30.74 3.63 -44.57
CA PHE A 980 29.75 3.05 -43.68
C PHE A 980 28.48 3.90 -43.64
N MET A 981 28.60 5.22 -43.43
CA MET A 981 27.44 6.12 -43.37
C MET A 981 26.73 6.26 -44.72
N ALA A 982 27.45 6.19 -45.84
CA ALA A 982 26.88 6.14 -47.17
C ALA A 982 26.04 4.86 -47.38
N GLN A 983 26.54 3.70 -46.95
CA GLN A 983 25.78 2.45 -46.98
C GLN A 983 24.52 2.53 -46.12
N VAL A 984 24.62 3.04 -44.88
CA VAL A 984 23.45 3.23 -43.99
C VAL A 984 22.40 4.12 -44.66
N TYR A 985 22.84 5.19 -45.35
CA TYR A 985 21.94 6.05 -46.10
C TYR A 985 21.31 5.36 -47.31
N GLU A 986 22.04 4.51 -48.05
CA GLU A 986 21.47 3.75 -49.16
C GLU A 986 20.37 2.80 -48.71
N GLU A 987 20.54 2.19 -47.54
CA GLU A 987 19.59 1.24 -46.98
C GLU A 987 18.37 1.92 -46.34
N ASN A 988 18.57 3.04 -45.61
CA ASN A 988 17.50 3.67 -44.80
C ASN A 988 17.01 5.04 -45.30
N GLY A 989 17.72 5.66 -46.24
CA GLY A 989 17.36 6.95 -46.82
C GLY A 989 17.37 8.16 -45.86
N ARG A 990 17.96 8.03 -44.66
CA ARG A 990 17.93 9.04 -43.59
C ARG A 990 18.87 10.23 -43.83
N CYS A 991 18.45 11.42 -43.41
CA CYS A 991 19.22 12.66 -43.64
C CYS A 991 20.51 12.65 -42.82
N GLU A 992 20.42 12.22 -41.57
CA GLU A 992 21.51 12.18 -40.58
C GLU A 992 22.69 11.32 -41.08
N ALA A 993 22.41 10.21 -41.77
CA ALA A 993 23.44 9.36 -42.36
C ALA A 993 24.15 10.06 -43.52
N ALA A 994 23.37 10.72 -44.39
CA ALA A 994 23.91 11.52 -45.49
C ALA A 994 24.71 12.74 -44.99
N GLU A 995 24.30 13.34 -43.86
CA GLU A 995 25.00 14.44 -43.21
C GLU A 995 26.42 14.06 -42.79
N VAL A 996 26.55 12.97 -42.03
CA VAL A 996 27.88 12.50 -41.58
C VAL A 996 28.73 12.04 -42.77
N ALA A 997 28.16 11.31 -43.74
CA ALA A 997 28.90 10.90 -44.94
C ALA A 997 29.41 12.12 -45.72
N ALA A 998 28.57 13.14 -45.92
CA ALA A 998 28.96 14.37 -46.58
C ALA A 998 30.08 15.11 -45.83
N LEU A 999 29.98 15.21 -44.50
CA LEU A 999 31.01 15.83 -43.66
C LEU A 999 32.34 15.07 -43.69
N CYS A 1000 32.31 13.74 -43.71
CA CYS A 1000 33.51 12.92 -43.85
C CYS A 1000 34.20 13.17 -45.20
N LEU A 1001 33.44 13.12 -46.30
CA LEU A 1001 33.97 13.46 -47.64
C LEU A 1001 34.59 14.85 -47.63
N ALA A 1002 33.88 15.85 -47.11
CA ALA A 1002 34.33 17.24 -47.05
C ALA A 1002 35.64 17.42 -46.27
N ASN A 1003 35.82 16.73 -45.14
CA ASN A 1003 37.05 16.84 -44.35
C ASN A 1003 38.23 16.08 -44.95
N LEU A 1004 37.98 14.95 -45.62
CA LEU A 1004 39.00 14.25 -46.42
C LEU A 1004 39.56 15.13 -47.54
N TYR A 1005 38.74 16.03 -48.10
CA TYR A 1005 39.21 17.03 -49.07
C TYR A 1005 40.17 18.06 -48.48
N ASN A 1006 39.94 18.46 -47.23
CA ASN A 1006 40.66 19.58 -46.59
C ASN A 1006 42.05 19.16 -46.04
N SER A 1007 42.25 17.89 -45.71
CA SER A 1007 43.44 17.43 -44.95
C SER A 1007 44.75 17.28 -45.75
N GLY A 1008 44.73 17.41 -47.08
CA GLY A 1008 45.93 17.59 -47.90
C GLY A 1008 46.78 16.34 -48.19
N GLY A 1009 46.25 15.13 -47.98
CA GLY A 1009 46.91 13.86 -48.31
C GLY A 1009 46.88 13.48 -49.80
N HIS A 1010 47.93 12.82 -50.29
CA HIS A 1010 48.23 12.47 -51.70
C HIS A 1010 47.26 11.52 -52.45
N ARG A 1011 45.93 11.62 -52.28
CA ARG A 1011 44.97 11.00 -53.22
C ARG A 1011 44.38 12.06 -54.14
N LYS A 1012 44.60 11.88 -55.45
CA LYS A 1012 43.87 12.62 -56.49
C LYS A 1012 42.37 12.42 -56.25
N ILE A 1013 41.70 13.50 -55.88
CA ILE A 1013 40.25 13.66 -55.90
C ILE A 1013 39.67 12.99 -57.14
N THR A 1014 38.66 12.15 -56.95
CA THR A 1014 37.83 11.74 -58.08
C THR A 1014 36.68 12.76 -58.23
N PRO A 1015 36.32 13.19 -59.46
CA PRO A 1015 35.13 14.01 -59.70
C PRO A 1015 33.85 13.43 -59.08
N ASP A 1016 33.82 12.12 -58.84
CA ASP A 1016 32.68 11.38 -58.33
C ASP A 1016 32.30 11.74 -56.88
N GLU A 1017 33.26 11.98 -55.99
CA GLU A 1017 33.02 12.28 -54.56
C GLU A 1017 32.33 13.65 -54.35
N TYR A 1018 32.73 14.69 -55.09
CA TYR A 1018 32.11 16.02 -55.01
C TYR A 1018 30.71 16.02 -55.64
N GLU A 1019 30.52 15.23 -56.69
CA GLU A 1019 29.19 14.99 -57.25
C GLU A 1019 28.29 14.21 -56.28
N THR A 1020 28.83 13.32 -55.44
CA THR A 1020 28.07 12.66 -54.37
C THR A 1020 27.58 13.65 -53.32
N ILE A 1021 28.42 14.59 -52.85
CA ILE A 1021 27.98 15.67 -51.93
C ILE A 1021 26.88 16.52 -52.59
N LYS A 1022 26.99 16.83 -53.88
CA LYS A 1022 25.93 17.55 -54.62
C LYS A 1022 24.62 16.76 -54.68
N LYS A 1023 24.67 15.44 -54.87
CA LYS A 1023 23.48 14.58 -54.85
C LYS A 1023 22.80 14.62 -53.48
N TYR A 1024 23.55 14.55 -52.38
CA TYR A 1024 23.00 14.73 -51.03
C TYR A 1024 22.37 16.11 -50.85
N LEU A 1025 23.04 17.19 -51.29
CA LEU A 1025 22.51 18.55 -51.21
C LEU A 1025 21.23 18.74 -52.05
N GLN A 1026 21.11 18.07 -53.19
CA GLN A 1026 19.89 18.11 -54.00
C GLN A 1026 18.73 17.41 -53.29
N LYS A 1027 19.01 16.29 -52.61
CA LYS A 1027 17.98 15.52 -51.89
C LYS A 1027 17.58 16.18 -50.57
N PHE A 1028 18.53 16.76 -49.84
CA PHE A 1028 18.32 17.42 -48.56
C PHE A 1028 18.82 18.88 -48.60
N PRO A 1029 18.14 19.76 -49.35
CA PRO A 1029 18.60 21.12 -49.58
C PRO A 1029 18.60 22.00 -48.33
N GLU A 1030 17.84 21.64 -47.29
CA GLU A 1030 17.70 22.39 -46.03
C GLU A 1030 18.66 21.95 -44.91
N SER A 1031 19.36 20.82 -45.08
CA SER A 1031 20.29 20.32 -44.06
C SER A 1031 21.48 21.25 -43.87
N MET A 1032 21.73 21.69 -42.63
CA MET A 1032 22.86 22.54 -42.27
C MET A 1032 24.20 21.80 -42.51
N HIS A 1033 24.32 20.56 -42.06
CA HIS A 1033 25.56 19.78 -42.14
C HIS A 1033 25.95 19.45 -43.59
N ILE A 1034 24.97 19.12 -44.46
CA ILE A 1034 25.24 18.89 -45.90
C ILE A 1034 25.64 20.19 -46.60
N ARG A 1035 25.03 21.33 -46.22
CA ARG A 1035 25.45 22.66 -46.71
C ARG A 1035 26.89 22.96 -46.29
N ALA A 1036 27.24 22.71 -45.03
CA ALA A 1036 28.59 22.90 -44.50
C ALA A 1036 29.59 22.03 -45.29
N ALA A 1037 29.31 20.73 -45.42
CA ALA A 1037 30.12 19.80 -46.21
C ALA A 1037 30.33 20.27 -47.66
N PHE A 1038 29.28 20.76 -48.33
CA PHE A 1038 29.38 21.26 -49.70
C PHE A 1038 30.31 22.49 -49.82
N ILE A 1039 30.23 23.44 -48.89
CA ILE A 1039 31.10 24.63 -48.95
C ILE A 1039 32.54 24.25 -48.60
N ILE A 1040 32.76 23.40 -47.59
CA ILE A 1040 34.09 22.91 -47.21
C ILE A 1040 34.76 22.19 -48.40
N ALA A 1041 34.05 21.27 -49.06
CA ALA A 1041 34.57 20.59 -50.25
C ALA A 1041 34.79 21.55 -51.44
N SER A 1042 33.92 22.55 -51.60
CA SER A 1042 34.10 23.57 -52.65
C SER A 1042 35.34 24.42 -52.38
N GLU A 1043 35.58 24.81 -51.14
CA GLU A 1043 36.76 25.57 -50.72
C GLU A 1043 38.04 24.79 -51.07
N ALA A 1044 38.09 23.51 -50.70
CA ALA A 1044 39.21 22.64 -51.04
C ALA A 1044 39.45 22.49 -52.56
N ILE A 1045 38.38 22.31 -53.36
CA ILE A 1045 38.48 22.15 -54.83
C ILE A 1045 39.04 23.40 -55.52
N TYR A 1046 38.66 24.57 -55.05
CA TYR A 1046 39.10 25.84 -55.62
C TYR A 1046 40.33 26.41 -54.92
N SER A 1047 40.87 25.71 -53.93
CA SER A 1047 42.03 26.12 -53.14
C SER A 1047 43.24 26.44 -54.06
N PRO A 1048 44.08 27.43 -53.72
CA PRO A 1048 45.11 27.97 -54.63
C PRO A 1048 46.20 26.97 -55.06
N SER A 1049 46.27 25.78 -54.45
CA SER A 1049 47.19 24.69 -54.80
C SER A 1049 46.78 23.92 -56.06
N ALA A 1050 45.51 24.03 -56.50
CA ALA A 1050 45.00 23.50 -57.76
C ALA A 1050 44.88 24.64 -58.78
N GLU A 1051 45.56 24.53 -59.93
CA GLU A 1051 45.49 25.42 -61.12
C GLU A 1051 44.52 26.61 -60.98
N TYR A 1052 45.00 27.86 -60.84
CA TYR A 1052 44.21 29.09 -60.66
C TYR A 1052 42.85 29.11 -61.41
N LYS A 1053 41.82 28.51 -60.82
CA LYS A 1053 40.49 28.34 -61.40
C LYS A 1053 39.58 29.38 -60.81
N ARG A 1054 38.80 30.05 -61.66
CA ARG A 1054 37.78 31.00 -61.20
C ARG A 1054 36.70 30.24 -60.44
N VAL A 1055 36.48 30.62 -59.17
CA VAL A 1055 35.33 30.13 -58.40
C VAL A 1055 34.03 30.59 -59.06
N PRO A 1056 33.08 29.70 -59.39
CA PRO A 1056 31.81 30.08 -59.99
C PRO A 1056 30.99 31.01 -59.09
N ASP A 1057 30.36 32.04 -59.69
CA ASP A 1057 29.52 33.02 -58.97
C ASP A 1057 28.37 32.34 -58.21
N LYS A 1058 27.82 31.25 -58.74
CA LYS A 1058 26.77 30.46 -58.07
C LYS A 1058 27.22 29.87 -56.73
N ILE A 1059 28.48 29.45 -56.61
CA ILE A 1059 29.02 28.87 -55.37
C ILE A 1059 29.28 29.97 -54.35
N ILE A 1060 29.89 31.08 -54.78
CA ILE A 1060 30.13 32.27 -53.93
C ILE A 1060 28.82 32.82 -53.36
N ASN A 1061 27.78 32.94 -54.18
CA ASN A 1061 26.48 33.43 -53.71
C ASN A 1061 25.84 32.48 -52.68
N LYS A 1062 25.95 31.16 -52.88
CA LYS A 1062 25.47 30.17 -51.90
C LYS A 1062 26.25 30.23 -50.60
N ALA A 1063 27.58 30.28 -50.67
CA ALA A 1063 28.45 30.39 -49.50
C ALA A 1063 28.16 31.66 -48.71
N LYS A 1064 27.97 32.79 -49.40
CA LYS A 1064 27.52 34.05 -48.79
C LYS A 1064 26.18 33.89 -48.06
N GLN A 1065 25.16 33.40 -48.76
CA GLN A 1065 23.82 33.21 -48.22
C GLN A 1065 23.84 32.34 -46.96
N TRP A 1066 24.55 31.21 -46.99
CA TRP A 1066 24.61 30.30 -45.85
C TRP A 1066 25.48 30.82 -44.71
N SER A 1067 26.57 31.55 -44.99
CA SER A 1067 27.35 32.24 -43.95
C SER A 1067 26.54 33.31 -43.21
N GLU A 1068 25.61 33.98 -43.90
CA GLU A 1068 24.68 34.95 -43.31
C GLU A 1068 23.53 34.27 -42.56
N GLN A 1069 23.08 33.11 -43.03
CA GLN A 1069 22.05 32.30 -42.38
C GLN A 1069 22.55 31.65 -41.08
N TYR A 1070 23.83 31.24 -41.03
CA TYR A 1070 24.45 30.56 -39.89
C TYR A 1070 25.66 31.33 -39.35
N PRO A 1071 25.48 32.57 -38.84
CA PRO A 1071 26.60 33.45 -38.47
C PRO A 1071 27.42 32.94 -37.27
N LYS A 1072 26.83 32.07 -36.44
CA LYS A 1072 27.50 31.48 -35.27
C LYS A 1072 28.27 30.19 -35.58
N LYS A 1073 28.12 29.60 -36.77
CA LYS A 1073 28.78 28.34 -37.13
C LYS A 1073 30.05 28.65 -37.92
N ILE A 1074 31.20 28.35 -37.32
CA ILE A 1074 32.50 28.83 -37.82
C ILE A 1074 32.87 28.23 -39.18
N GLU A 1075 32.52 26.97 -39.41
CA GLU A 1075 32.75 26.23 -40.66
C GLU A 1075 32.25 26.98 -41.90
N PHE A 1076 31.10 27.67 -41.79
CA PHE A 1076 30.55 28.47 -42.88
C PHE A 1076 31.34 29.76 -43.14
N GLN A 1077 31.87 30.38 -42.08
CA GLN A 1077 32.68 31.60 -42.20
C GLN A 1077 34.04 31.26 -42.80
N GLU A 1078 34.69 30.20 -42.32
CA GLU A 1078 35.98 29.74 -42.80
C GLU A 1078 35.92 29.31 -44.27
N ALA A 1079 34.96 28.44 -44.61
CA ALA A 1079 34.86 27.93 -45.97
C ALA A 1079 34.45 29.05 -46.96
N TYR A 1080 33.61 30.01 -46.56
CA TYR A 1080 33.31 31.17 -47.39
C TYR A 1080 34.53 32.07 -47.57
N PHE A 1081 35.28 32.32 -46.50
CA PHE A 1081 36.51 33.10 -46.53
C PHE A 1081 37.56 32.47 -47.46
N GLY A 1082 37.75 31.14 -47.39
CA GLY A 1082 38.67 30.40 -48.26
C GLY A 1082 38.29 30.46 -49.75
N LEU A 1083 37.00 30.38 -50.08
CA LEU A 1083 36.51 30.57 -51.45
C LEU A 1083 36.75 31.99 -51.97
N LEU A 1084 36.54 33.01 -51.13
CA LEU A 1084 36.86 34.40 -51.48
C LEU A 1084 38.37 34.58 -51.66
N PHE A 1085 39.19 33.96 -50.82
CA PHE A 1085 40.64 33.99 -50.98
C PHE A 1085 41.09 33.39 -52.31
N SER A 1086 40.49 32.26 -52.71
CA SER A 1086 40.73 31.63 -54.01
C SER A 1086 40.31 32.53 -55.18
N ARG A 1087 39.16 33.21 -55.06
CA ARG A 1087 38.71 34.21 -56.05
C ARG A 1087 39.63 35.43 -56.12
N LEU A 1088 40.15 35.89 -54.98
CA LEU A 1088 41.14 36.97 -54.89
C LEU A 1088 42.42 36.58 -55.62
N LYS A 1089 42.92 35.36 -55.40
CA LYS A 1089 44.11 34.82 -56.09
C LYS A 1089 43.92 34.69 -57.60
N TYR A 1090 42.76 34.22 -58.06
CA TYR A 1090 42.43 34.22 -59.48
C TYR A 1090 42.39 35.63 -60.07
N ALA A 1091 41.73 36.58 -59.39
CA ALA A 1091 41.68 37.98 -59.80
C ALA A 1091 43.06 38.65 -59.79
N GLN A 1092 43.99 38.20 -58.95
CA GLN A 1092 45.40 38.60 -58.99
C GLN A 1092 46.11 38.04 -60.23
N ALA A 1093 45.97 36.75 -60.51
CA ALA A 1093 46.58 36.10 -61.67
C ALA A 1093 46.10 36.68 -63.02
N GLN A 1094 44.86 37.21 -63.06
CA GLN A 1094 44.27 37.84 -64.25
C GLN A 1094 44.32 39.39 -64.23
N ASP A 1095 45.06 40.01 -63.29
CA ASP A 1095 45.17 41.47 -63.09
C ASP A 1095 43.84 42.25 -63.00
N MET A 1096 42.82 41.64 -62.40
CA MET A 1096 41.48 42.22 -62.21
C MET A 1096 41.39 43.09 -60.95
N ARG A 1097 42.07 44.24 -60.92
CA ARG A 1097 42.20 45.09 -59.70
C ARG A 1097 40.89 45.48 -59.01
N ASN A 1098 39.82 45.76 -59.76
CA ASN A 1098 38.52 46.13 -59.17
C ASN A 1098 37.88 44.95 -58.42
N GLU A 1099 38.00 43.74 -58.97
CA GLU A 1099 37.48 42.53 -58.35
C GLU A 1099 38.31 42.15 -57.11
N GLN A 1100 39.64 42.35 -57.15
CA GLN A 1100 40.50 42.15 -55.99
C GLN A 1100 40.07 43.00 -54.78
N ARG A 1101 39.86 44.31 -54.99
CA ARG A 1101 39.40 45.23 -53.92
C ARG A 1101 38.02 44.86 -53.39
N ARG A 1102 37.10 44.46 -54.27
CA ARG A 1102 35.76 44.03 -53.90
C ARG A 1102 35.81 42.77 -53.02
N VAL A 1103 36.52 41.74 -53.48
CA VAL A 1103 36.65 40.45 -52.77
C VAL A 1103 37.36 40.64 -51.43
N TYR A 1104 38.43 41.45 -51.38
CA TYR A 1104 39.13 41.74 -50.13
C TYR A 1104 38.23 42.42 -49.07
N ARG A 1105 37.41 43.40 -49.46
CA ARG A 1105 36.45 44.02 -48.54
C ARG A 1105 35.44 43.00 -48.01
N GLU A 1106 34.97 42.12 -48.87
CA GLU A 1106 34.04 41.06 -48.50
C GLU A 1106 34.68 40.05 -47.54
N MET A 1107 35.93 39.65 -47.77
CA MET A 1107 36.72 38.82 -46.85
C MET A 1107 36.84 39.46 -45.46
N LYS A 1108 37.14 40.76 -45.39
CA LYS A 1108 37.21 41.50 -44.13
C LYS A 1108 35.87 41.45 -43.38
N THR A 1109 34.76 41.67 -44.07
CA THR A 1109 33.42 41.60 -43.46
C THR A 1109 33.09 40.21 -42.92
N VAL A 1110 33.54 39.14 -43.59
CA VAL A 1110 33.34 37.75 -43.11
C VAL A 1110 34.19 37.49 -41.86
N ALA A 1111 35.46 37.89 -41.87
CA ALA A 1111 36.36 37.72 -40.73
C ALA A 1111 35.89 38.48 -39.47
N GLU A 1112 35.32 39.68 -39.63
CA GLU A 1112 34.73 40.47 -38.54
C GLU A 1112 33.47 39.82 -37.93
N ARG A 1113 32.73 39.03 -38.72
CA ARG A 1113 31.54 38.30 -38.26
C ARG A 1113 31.87 36.97 -37.59
N ALA A 1114 33.04 36.39 -37.87
CA ALA A 1114 33.45 35.09 -37.36
C ALA A 1114 33.69 35.13 -35.83
N ASN A 1115 33.05 34.21 -35.10
CA ASN A 1115 33.19 34.08 -33.65
C ASN A 1115 33.80 32.72 -33.28
N TYR A 1116 35.03 32.74 -32.77
CA TYR A 1116 35.78 31.57 -32.33
C TYR A 1116 35.64 31.25 -30.82
N SER A 1117 34.77 31.97 -30.09
CA SER A 1117 34.65 31.84 -28.63
C SER A 1117 34.29 30.44 -28.14
N GLU A 1118 33.58 29.65 -28.95
CA GLU A 1118 33.17 28.27 -28.62
C GLU A 1118 34.35 27.27 -28.68
N TYR A 1119 35.43 27.64 -29.36
CA TYR A 1119 36.61 26.78 -29.60
C TYR A 1119 37.85 27.19 -28.78
N ASN A 1120 37.77 28.27 -27.99
CA ASN A 1120 38.92 28.86 -27.26
C ASN A 1120 40.12 29.22 -28.16
N GLU A 1121 39.89 29.59 -29.43
CA GLU A 1121 40.93 29.99 -30.38
C GLU A 1121 40.88 31.49 -30.72
N SER A 1122 42.01 32.05 -31.17
CA SER A 1122 42.04 33.42 -31.73
C SER A 1122 41.36 33.45 -33.11
N ASN A 1123 40.84 34.62 -33.53
CA ASN A 1123 40.19 34.74 -34.83
C ASN A 1123 41.22 34.68 -35.97
N GLN A 1124 41.48 33.47 -36.45
CA GLN A 1124 42.48 33.17 -37.48
C GLN A 1124 42.15 33.84 -38.83
N LEU A 1125 40.87 34.10 -39.12
CA LEU A 1125 40.46 34.81 -40.33
C LEU A 1125 40.89 36.28 -40.30
N MET A 1126 40.77 36.94 -39.15
CA MET A 1126 41.23 38.32 -38.98
C MET A 1126 42.74 38.42 -39.13
N GLU A 1127 43.50 37.46 -38.58
CA GLU A 1127 44.95 37.37 -38.79
C GLU A 1127 45.29 37.24 -40.29
N SER A 1128 44.52 36.43 -41.02
CA SER A 1128 44.68 36.26 -42.47
C SER A 1128 44.38 37.54 -43.26
N VAL A 1129 43.36 38.32 -42.87
CA VAL A 1129 43.04 39.64 -43.47
C VAL A 1129 44.18 40.64 -43.26
N ASP A 1130 44.77 40.67 -42.07
CA ASP A 1130 45.88 41.56 -41.74
C ASP A 1130 47.14 41.21 -42.54
N ILE A 1131 47.42 39.91 -42.73
CA ILE A 1131 48.51 39.45 -43.59
C ILE A 1131 48.25 39.88 -45.05
N LEU A 1132 47.04 39.66 -45.55
CA LEU A 1132 46.66 40.06 -46.91
C LEU A 1132 46.78 41.58 -47.13
N HIS A 1133 46.41 42.40 -46.14
CA HIS A 1133 46.59 43.84 -46.18
C HIS A 1133 48.07 44.22 -46.34
N ARG A 1134 48.96 43.62 -45.53
CA ARG A 1134 50.40 43.90 -45.55
C ARG A 1134 51.08 43.44 -46.84
N VAL A 1135 50.71 42.26 -47.34
CA VAL A 1135 51.37 41.65 -48.51
C VAL A 1135 50.95 42.32 -49.82
N PHE A 1136 49.69 42.77 -49.94
CA PHE A 1136 49.15 43.27 -51.20
C PHE A 1136 48.79 44.77 -51.20
N GLY A 1137 48.91 45.45 -50.06
CA GLY A 1137 48.72 46.91 -49.94
C GLY A 1137 47.28 47.39 -50.21
N TYR A 1138 46.28 46.58 -49.87
CA TYR A 1138 44.86 46.83 -50.15
C TYR A 1138 44.20 47.90 -49.29
#